data_AF-A0A7C6PP19-F1
#
_entry.id   AF-A0A7C6PP19-F1
#
_cell.length_a   1.000
_cell.length_b   1.000
_cell.length_c   1.000
_cell.angle_alpha   90.00
_cell.angle_beta   90.00
_cell.angle_gamma   90.00
#
_symmetry.space_group_name_H-M   'P 1'
#
loop_
_entity.id
_entity.type
_entity.pdbx_description
1 polymer ?
#
loop_
_entity_poly.entity_id
_entity_poly.type
_entity_poly.pdbx_seq_one_letter_code
_entity_poly.pdbx_strand_id
1 'polypeptide(L)'
;MDNDVGAKSVGAVLVVGGGIGGMQAALDLANSGFKVYMVEAKPAIGGAMAQLDKTFPTNDCSMCIMSPKLVECGRHLNIEVIPNSEVTGLDGSPGDFTVTVKTRARYIDPHRCTGCGLCAEHCPVSAARDAFNAGLSSRPSVYIDYPQAVPLAYTIDRETCIGCGLCENICMAGAVRYDDAASTRELNVGAIILALGFEPYDPGQMAEYGYGRYPNVVTSVEFERILSASGPFEGRVLRPSDGDIPRKIAFIQCVGSRDRSCGNEYCSSVCCMYASKEAVIAKEHAPGVEPTIFYMDMRSYGKGFDSYIERAKSEYGVRYIRTRVADISEVPETNNLIVSYEDEVGRVVTEEFDLVVLSVGLEPPKSAAGLARALGIELDEYGFARTGTFDPVETSRPGVFVCGAMQGPKDIPETVTQASGAAGAAAALLASARGSLVREKTYPPEKDLRGKGPRIGVFVCHCGINIGGVVDVPAVVEYARTLPHVVYAERNLYTCSQDTQKRIQEKIQEHGLTRVVVASCTPRTHEPLFQETIREAGLNHYLFAMANIRDQCSWVHMHEPELATEKAKDLVRMAVARAALLEPLERLPIPVKHSALIIGGGLAGMTAALDVARQGFEVHLVEREGELGGHLNRIYFTLKGEDVQERLRDLIRRIDGEPLIHVYPGCVVTEIAGYVGNFKSKIAPVGGGIEAEVEHGVVIVATGAGEFKPDKYLYGEDPRVITQSELEELLATGKIQPGSRAASTGTGRTFVMIQCVGSREGERNYCSRICCSEAVKNALRLKAADPEANIYVLYRDIRTYGEREVYFQRARAAGVVFIRYPEDEPPVVEPVAGPEVEQGGKGKPVGELRVVVRDTLLGSKVAIPADMVVLAAAIVPNDSNRELAQMLKVPLDDNGFFLEAHMKLRPVDFATEGVFLAGLAHAPKSIDETVAQAHAAAARACTVLSLEEIRSDGIKSEVNKARCSGCGMCVDVCQYKAIELDFKERVAKINAALCKGCGACAATCRCGAITLKGFTDEEILAEVNAI
;
A
#
# COMPACT_ATOMS: atom_id res chain seq x y z
N MET A 1 -29.89 -15.73 -8.52
CA MET A 1 -30.57 -15.12 -9.68
C MET A 1 -29.74 -15.50 -10.88
N ASP A 2 -30.19 -16.51 -11.62
CA ASP A 2 -29.54 -16.95 -12.85
C ASP A 2 -29.74 -15.87 -13.91
N ASN A 3 -28.66 -15.18 -14.27
CA ASN A 3 -28.67 -14.21 -15.37
C ASN A 3 -28.57 -14.97 -16.69
N ASP A 4 -29.52 -14.65 -17.55
CA ASP A 4 -29.67 -15.09 -18.93
C ASP A 4 -28.36 -14.87 -19.72
N VAL A 5 -27.76 -15.97 -20.18
CA VAL A 5 -26.55 -16.01 -21.00
C VAL A 5 -26.94 -15.65 -22.42
N GLY A 6 -26.95 -14.35 -22.76
CA GLY A 6 -27.36 -13.89 -24.09
C GLY A 6 -26.61 -12.68 -24.68
N ALA A 7 -25.99 -11.83 -23.86
CA ALA A 7 -25.21 -10.69 -24.35
C ALA A 7 -23.70 -10.98 -24.27
N LYS A 8 -22.99 -10.79 -25.38
CA LYS A 8 -21.54 -10.99 -25.45
C LYS A 8 -20.86 -9.88 -24.63
N SER A 9 -20.31 -10.25 -23.47
CA SER A 9 -19.62 -9.32 -22.57
C SER A 9 -18.44 -8.62 -23.28
N VAL A 10 -18.23 -7.34 -23.01
CA VAL A 10 -17.16 -6.52 -23.58
C VAL A 10 -15.89 -6.68 -22.73
N GLY A 11 -14.79 -7.15 -23.33
CA GLY A 11 -13.49 -7.36 -22.67
C GLY A 11 -12.71 -6.08 -22.39
N ALA A 12 -13.39 -4.99 -22.05
CA ALA A 12 -12.80 -3.71 -21.67
C ALA A 12 -13.34 -3.20 -20.34
N VAL A 13 -12.52 -2.52 -19.56
CA VAL A 13 -12.88 -1.91 -18.28
C VAL A 13 -12.56 -0.41 -18.31
N LEU A 14 -13.46 0.40 -17.78
CA LEU A 14 -13.20 1.82 -17.53
C LEU A 14 -12.71 2.02 -16.11
N VAL A 15 -11.57 2.67 -15.94
CA VAL A 15 -11.07 3.15 -14.65
C VAL A 15 -11.22 4.67 -14.62
N VAL A 16 -11.93 5.20 -13.63
CA VAL A 16 -12.18 6.64 -13.47
C VAL A 16 -11.34 7.19 -12.31
N GLY A 17 -10.32 7.96 -12.65
CA GLY A 17 -9.29 8.47 -11.74
C GLY A 17 -7.96 7.76 -11.91
N GLY A 18 -6.90 8.52 -12.17
CA GLY A 18 -5.53 8.04 -12.42
C GLY A 18 -4.61 8.17 -11.21
N GLY A 19 -5.12 8.17 -9.99
CA GLY A 19 -4.31 8.07 -8.78
C GLY A 19 -3.67 6.69 -8.61
N ILE A 20 -2.97 6.46 -7.49
CA ILE A 20 -2.33 5.16 -7.22
C ILE A 20 -3.29 3.96 -7.28
N GLY A 21 -4.54 4.14 -6.82
CA GLY A 21 -5.57 3.10 -6.92
C GLY A 21 -5.98 2.82 -8.38
N GLY A 22 -6.22 3.87 -9.17
CA GLY A 22 -6.57 3.70 -10.58
C GLY A 22 -5.46 3.07 -11.41
N MET A 23 -4.21 3.49 -11.18
CA MET A 23 -3.04 2.88 -11.81
C MET A 23 -2.90 1.40 -11.44
N GLN A 24 -3.05 1.04 -10.16
CA GLN A 24 -2.98 -0.36 -9.74
C GLN A 24 -4.07 -1.20 -10.41
N ALA A 25 -5.33 -0.75 -10.37
CA ALA A 25 -6.44 -1.48 -10.96
C ALA A 25 -6.26 -1.67 -12.48
N ALA A 26 -5.83 -0.62 -13.19
CA ALA A 26 -5.57 -0.69 -14.62
C ALA A 26 -4.45 -1.67 -14.97
N LEU A 27 -3.34 -1.66 -14.22
CA LEU A 27 -2.23 -2.60 -14.44
C LEU A 27 -2.65 -4.04 -14.17
N ASP A 28 -3.39 -4.31 -13.09
CA ASP A 28 -3.86 -5.66 -12.76
C ASP A 28 -4.81 -6.20 -13.85
N LEU A 29 -5.75 -5.39 -14.32
CA LEU A 29 -6.66 -5.74 -15.40
C LEU A 29 -5.94 -5.94 -16.73
N ALA A 30 -5.04 -5.03 -17.09
CA ALA A 30 -4.36 -5.07 -18.37
C ALA A 30 -3.37 -6.24 -18.46
N ASN A 31 -2.66 -6.54 -17.37
CA ASN A 31 -1.82 -7.73 -17.24
C ASN A 31 -2.62 -9.03 -17.16
N SER A 32 -3.89 -8.96 -16.74
CA SER A 32 -4.82 -10.10 -16.74
C SER A 32 -5.53 -10.33 -18.08
N GLY A 33 -5.22 -9.55 -19.11
CA GLY A 33 -5.78 -9.76 -20.45
C GLY A 33 -7.05 -8.96 -20.74
N PHE A 34 -7.24 -7.77 -20.14
CA PHE A 34 -8.34 -6.87 -20.47
C PHE A 34 -7.85 -5.56 -21.10
N LYS A 35 -8.68 -4.96 -21.97
CA LYS A 35 -8.46 -3.57 -22.41
C LYS A 35 -8.90 -2.63 -21.29
N VAL A 36 -8.12 -1.59 -21.01
CA VAL A 36 -8.45 -0.59 -20.00
C VAL A 36 -8.48 0.80 -20.64
N TYR A 37 -9.54 1.53 -20.37
CA TYR A 37 -9.61 2.97 -20.58
C TYR A 37 -9.46 3.63 -19.21
N MET A 38 -8.53 4.57 -19.07
CA MET A 38 -8.32 5.31 -17.82
C MET A 38 -8.67 6.77 -18.04
N VAL A 39 -9.79 7.21 -17.48
CA VAL A 39 -10.24 8.61 -17.54
C VAL A 39 -9.65 9.37 -16.36
N GLU A 40 -8.90 10.43 -16.64
CA GLU A 40 -8.30 11.30 -15.63
C GLU A 40 -8.76 12.75 -15.84
N ALA A 41 -9.27 13.38 -14.79
CA ALA A 41 -9.80 14.73 -14.86
C ALA A 41 -8.69 15.77 -15.07
N LYS A 42 -7.51 15.54 -14.47
CA LYS A 42 -6.32 16.39 -14.61
C LYS A 42 -5.56 16.13 -15.93
N PRO A 43 -4.57 16.97 -16.29
CA PRO A 43 -3.77 16.77 -17.50
C PRO A 43 -2.87 15.52 -17.48
N ALA A 44 -2.65 14.94 -16.29
CA ALA A 44 -1.79 13.77 -16.07
C ALA A 44 -2.28 12.91 -14.90
N ILE A 45 -1.95 11.62 -14.95
CA ILE A 45 -2.20 10.65 -13.87
C ILE A 45 -1.20 10.86 -12.72
N GLY A 46 -1.43 10.26 -11.55
CA GLY A 46 -0.55 10.30 -10.37
C GLY A 46 -1.29 10.58 -9.05
N GLY A 47 -2.37 11.39 -9.11
CA GLY A 47 -3.21 11.73 -7.96
C GLY A 47 -2.44 12.40 -6.81
N ALA A 48 -2.97 12.29 -5.59
CA ALA A 48 -2.37 12.91 -4.40
C ALA A 48 -0.96 12.34 -4.07
N MET A 49 -0.70 11.06 -4.40
CA MET A 49 0.60 10.42 -4.13
C MET A 49 1.75 11.11 -4.87
N ALA A 50 1.48 11.73 -6.03
CA ALA A 50 2.46 12.53 -6.77
C ALA A 50 2.92 13.79 -6.04
N GLN A 51 2.09 14.33 -5.13
CA GLN A 51 2.39 15.53 -4.36
C GLN A 51 3.20 15.26 -3.09
N LEU A 52 3.18 14.01 -2.59
CA LEU A 52 3.88 13.64 -1.36
C LEU A 52 5.40 13.57 -1.57
N ASP A 53 6.18 13.88 -0.54
CA ASP A 53 7.63 13.65 -0.56
C ASP A 53 7.98 12.18 -0.21
N LYS A 54 7.64 11.76 1.02
CA LYS A 54 7.84 10.39 1.51
C LYS A 54 6.53 9.73 1.95
N THR A 55 6.55 8.41 2.13
CA THR A 55 5.41 7.64 2.63
C THR A 55 5.72 6.92 3.95
N PHE A 56 4.91 7.16 4.99
CA PHE A 56 4.98 6.41 6.26
C PHE A 56 4.54 4.96 6.08
N PRO A 57 5.00 3.96 6.85
CA PRO A 57 6.00 4.07 7.92
C PRO A 57 7.43 3.80 7.40
N THR A 58 7.62 3.54 6.12
CA THR A 58 8.91 3.18 5.54
C THR A 58 9.80 4.38 5.23
N ASN A 59 9.22 5.59 5.14
CA ASN A 59 9.87 6.80 4.63
C ASN A 59 10.37 6.66 3.19
N ASP A 60 9.81 5.74 2.41
CA ASP A 60 10.12 5.62 0.98
C ASP A 60 9.79 6.92 0.24
N CYS A 61 10.64 7.31 -0.70
CA CYS A 61 10.36 8.38 -1.64
C CYS A 61 9.10 8.06 -2.46
N SER A 62 8.04 8.85 -2.28
CA SER A 62 6.72 8.60 -2.88
C SER A 62 6.80 8.53 -4.40
N MET A 63 7.41 9.55 -5.02
CA MET A 63 7.59 9.58 -6.47
C MET A 63 8.45 8.42 -6.98
N CYS A 64 9.47 8.01 -6.23
CA CYS A 64 10.41 6.97 -6.66
C CYS A 64 9.75 5.60 -6.74
N ILE A 65 8.85 5.29 -5.81
CA ILE A 65 8.11 4.02 -5.81
C ILE A 65 6.89 4.08 -6.75
N MET A 66 6.31 5.27 -6.97
CA MET A 66 5.17 5.46 -7.88
C MET A 66 5.58 5.51 -9.36
N SER A 67 6.76 6.05 -9.68
CA SER A 67 7.20 6.28 -11.06
C SER A 67 7.19 5.03 -11.95
N PRO A 68 7.57 3.82 -11.47
CA PRO A 68 7.43 2.60 -12.27
C PRO A 68 6.00 2.38 -12.75
N LYS A 69 5.00 2.55 -11.86
CA LYS A 69 3.59 2.35 -12.21
C LYS A 69 3.07 3.42 -13.18
N LEU A 70 3.50 4.68 -13.00
CA LEU A 70 3.18 5.77 -13.93
C LEU A 70 3.66 5.43 -15.34
N VAL A 71 4.93 5.04 -15.47
CA VAL A 71 5.54 4.72 -16.76
C VAL A 71 4.93 3.46 -17.36
N GLU A 72 4.69 2.43 -16.55
CA GLU A 72 4.05 1.19 -16.99
C GLU A 72 2.67 1.49 -17.56
N CYS A 73 1.83 2.25 -16.85
CA CYS A 73 0.51 2.68 -17.35
C CYS A 73 0.62 3.47 -18.66
N GLY A 74 1.56 4.42 -18.75
CA GLY A 74 1.75 5.26 -19.94
C GLY A 74 2.28 4.52 -21.17
N ARG A 75 2.87 3.33 -20.99
CA ARG A 75 3.45 2.51 -22.08
C ARG A 75 2.70 1.22 -22.35
N HIS A 76 1.75 0.83 -21.49
CA HIS A 76 1.02 -0.40 -21.64
C HIS A 76 0.06 -0.34 -22.83
N LEU A 77 0.21 -1.26 -23.80
CA LEU A 77 -0.59 -1.26 -25.04
C LEU A 77 -2.10 -1.41 -24.81
N ASN A 78 -2.46 -2.07 -23.71
CA ASN A 78 -3.84 -2.30 -23.32
C ASN A 78 -4.36 -1.28 -22.31
N ILE A 79 -3.62 -0.22 -22.00
CA ILE A 79 -4.12 0.91 -21.20
C ILE A 79 -4.15 2.15 -22.09
N GLU A 80 -5.34 2.71 -22.29
CA GLU A 80 -5.48 4.03 -22.92
C GLU A 80 -5.73 5.08 -21.83
N VAL A 81 -4.74 5.94 -21.59
CA VAL A 81 -4.89 7.07 -20.67
C VAL A 81 -5.57 8.23 -21.39
N ILE A 82 -6.67 8.72 -20.81
CA ILE A 82 -7.56 9.74 -21.35
C ILE A 82 -7.55 10.93 -20.36
N PRO A 83 -6.53 11.80 -20.42
CA PRO A 83 -6.43 12.94 -19.52
C PRO A 83 -7.45 14.03 -19.86
N ASN A 84 -7.57 15.05 -18.99
CA ASN A 84 -8.49 16.17 -19.12
C ASN A 84 -9.96 15.76 -19.35
N SER A 85 -10.36 14.60 -18.83
CA SER A 85 -11.63 13.98 -19.20
C SER A 85 -12.45 13.56 -18.00
N GLU A 86 -13.77 13.61 -18.15
CA GLU A 86 -14.74 13.30 -17.11
C GLU A 86 -15.87 12.43 -17.69
N VAL A 87 -16.42 11.55 -16.88
CA VAL A 87 -17.58 10.74 -17.26
C VAL A 87 -18.85 11.53 -17.00
N THR A 88 -19.74 11.56 -17.99
CA THR A 88 -20.96 12.39 -17.96
C THR A 88 -22.26 11.59 -18.10
N GLY A 89 -22.19 10.33 -18.52
CA GLY A 89 -23.36 9.45 -18.63
C GLY A 89 -22.97 7.98 -18.73
N LEU A 90 -23.88 7.11 -18.31
CA LEU A 90 -23.74 5.67 -18.33
C LEU A 90 -25.07 4.98 -18.66
N ASP A 91 -25.10 4.34 -19.82
CA ASP A 91 -26.20 3.48 -20.28
C ASP A 91 -25.77 2.01 -20.31
N GLY A 92 -26.74 1.09 -20.32
CA GLY A 92 -26.49 -0.35 -20.37
C GLY A 92 -26.42 -1.05 -19.01
N SER A 93 -25.92 -2.27 -19.02
CA SER A 93 -25.96 -3.23 -17.90
C SER A 93 -24.60 -3.91 -17.69
N PRO A 94 -24.36 -4.58 -16.55
CA PRO A 94 -23.09 -5.27 -16.30
C PRO A 94 -22.68 -6.17 -17.47
N GLY A 95 -21.45 -6.05 -17.93
CA GLY A 95 -20.93 -6.76 -19.11
C GLY A 95 -21.06 -5.99 -20.43
N ASP A 96 -21.94 -5.00 -20.52
CA ASP A 96 -22.15 -4.18 -21.74
C ASP A 96 -22.68 -2.78 -21.39
N PHE A 97 -21.76 -1.89 -21.04
CA PHE A 97 -22.02 -0.49 -20.77
C PHE A 97 -21.53 0.40 -21.90
N THR A 98 -22.31 1.44 -22.20
CA THR A 98 -21.88 2.56 -23.04
C THR A 98 -21.67 3.79 -22.15
N VAL A 99 -20.43 4.24 -22.06
CA VAL A 99 -20.02 5.36 -21.20
C VAL A 99 -19.76 6.60 -22.03
N THR A 100 -20.40 7.71 -21.67
CA THR A 100 -20.15 9.01 -22.31
C THR A 100 -19.04 9.77 -21.59
N VAL A 101 -17.91 9.98 -22.29
CA VAL A 101 -16.74 10.70 -21.78
C VAL A 101 -16.63 12.05 -22.46
N LYS A 102 -16.52 13.12 -21.65
CA LYS A 102 -16.26 14.48 -22.11
C LYS A 102 -14.81 14.85 -21.86
N THR A 103 -14.08 15.20 -22.91
CA THR A 103 -12.69 15.65 -22.86
C THR A 103 -12.64 17.17 -23.03
N ARG A 104 -12.00 17.85 -22.09
CA ARG A 104 -11.73 19.30 -22.15
C ARG A 104 -10.56 19.58 -23.10
N ALA A 105 -10.55 20.77 -23.70
CA ALA A 105 -9.45 21.21 -24.54
C ALA A 105 -8.15 21.31 -23.72
N ARG A 106 -7.06 20.72 -24.24
CA ARG A 106 -5.70 20.83 -23.69
C ARG A 106 -4.95 22.00 -24.34
N TYR A 107 -5.38 22.39 -25.54
CA TYR A 107 -4.73 23.38 -26.41
C TYR A 107 -3.30 23.03 -26.83
N ILE A 108 -2.88 21.80 -26.54
CA ILE A 108 -1.59 21.21 -26.92
C ILE A 108 -1.85 19.77 -27.31
N ASP A 109 -1.37 19.38 -28.48
CA ASP A 109 -1.42 17.99 -28.95
C ASP A 109 -0.38 17.15 -28.19
N PRO A 110 -0.80 16.19 -27.35
CA PRO A 110 0.10 15.37 -26.56
C PRO A 110 0.94 14.40 -27.40
N HIS A 111 0.53 14.06 -28.62
CA HIS A 111 1.30 13.18 -29.51
C HIS A 111 2.43 13.90 -30.22
N ARG A 112 2.31 15.23 -30.39
CA ARG A 112 3.34 16.08 -30.99
C ARG A 112 4.22 16.76 -29.95
N CYS A 113 3.71 17.01 -28.75
CA CYS A 113 4.45 17.66 -27.68
C CYS A 113 5.68 16.82 -27.28
N THR A 114 6.86 17.44 -27.29
CA THR A 114 8.11 16.79 -26.87
C THR A 114 8.40 16.95 -25.37
N GLY A 115 7.61 17.74 -24.65
CA GLY A 115 7.85 18.05 -23.24
C GLY A 115 9.05 18.98 -22.98
N CYS A 116 9.61 19.65 -24.01
CA CYS A 116 10.86 20.42 -23.88
C CYS A 116 10.80 21.68 -23.00
N GLY A 117 9.62 22.26 -22.75
CA GLY A 117 9.43 23.39 -21.83
C GLY A 117 9.74 24.79 -22.37
N LEU A 118 10.26 24.94 -23.59
CA LEU A 118 10.54 26.25 -24.19
C LEU A 118 9.32 27.18 -24.22
N CYS A 119 8.13 26.63 -24.43
CA CYS A 119 6.89 27.40 -24.41
C CYS A 119 6.57 27.98 -23.02
N ALA A 120 6.91 27.27 -21.94
CA ALA A 120 6.70 27.69 -20.56
C ALA A 120 7.68 28.80 -20.18
N GLU A 121 8.96 28.63 -20.53
CA GLU A 121 10.04 29.58 -20.26
C GLU A 121 9.76 30.97 -20.85
N HIS A 122 9.17 31.01 -22.05
CA HIS A 122 8.85 32.26 -22.75
C HIS A 122 7.41 32.76 -22.51
N CYS A 123 6.64 32.12 -21.62
CA CYS A 123 5.30 32.59 -21.30
C CYS A 123 5.38 33.90 -20.50
N PRO A 124 4.73 34.99 -20.94
CA PRO A 124 4.79 36.27 -20.22
C PRO A 124 3.92 36.27 -18.94
N VAL A 125 3.04 35.27 -18.78
CA VAL A 125 2.32 35.06 -17.54
C VAL A 125 3.22 34.26 -16.62
N SER A 126 3.55 34.80 -15.45
CA SER A 126 4.40 34.15 -14.44
C SER A 126 3.76 34.09 -13.06
N ALA A 127 2.54 34.63 -12.89
CA ALA A 127 1.88 34.76 -11.59
C ALA A 127 0.65 33.84 -11.42
N ALA A 128 0.44 32.86 -12.31
CA ALA A 128 -0.67 31.92 -12.14
C ALA A 128 -0.40 31.02 -10.94
N ARG A 129 -1.44 30.73 -10.14
CA ARG A 129 -1.31 29.89 -8.94
C ARG A 129 -0.91 28.46 -9.33
N ASP A 130 0.14 27.96 -8.71
CA ASP A 130 0.60 26.58 -8.89
C ASP A 130 -0.18 25.63 -7.96
N ALA A 131 -1.23 25.01 -8.49
CA ALA A 131 -2.07 24.08 -7.73
C ALA A 131 -1.33 22.81 -7.28
N PHE A 132 -0.33 22.34 -8.05
CA PHE A 132 0.43 21.15 -7.68
C PHE A 132 1.29 21.42 -6.44
N ASN A 133 1.88 22.63 -6.38
CA ASN A 133 2.61 23.13 -5.21
C ASN A 133 1.71 23.83 -4.18
N ALA A 134 0.41 23.50 -4.16
CA ALA A 134 -0.60 24.00 -3.21
C ALA A 134 -0.76 25.55 -3.17
N GLY A 135 -0.21 26.27 -4.15
CA GLY A 135 -0.20 27.73 -4.20
C GLY A 135 0.98 28.39 -3.51
N LEU A 136 1.97 27.62 -3.02
CA LEU A 136 3.22 28.16 -2.46
C LEU A 136 4.14 28.77 -3.52
N SER A 137 3.92 28.45 -4.79
CA SER A 137 4.62 29.05 -5.93
C SER A 137 3.63 29.52 -7.00
N SER A 138 4.20 30.26 -7.95
CA SER A 138 3.53 30.64 -9.18
C SER A 138 4.09 29.84 -10.36
N ARG A 139 3.31 29.75 -11.44
CA ARG A 139 3.66 29.05 -12.67
C ARG A 139 3.23 29.86 -13.90
N PRO A 140 3.77 29.54 -15.10
CA PRO A 140 3.22 30.04 -16.35
C PRO A 140 1.86 29.44 -16.71
N SER A 141 1.12 30.10 -17.62
CA SER A 141 -0.16 29.59 -18.13
C SER A 141 -0.01 28.35 -19.01
N VAL A 142 1.11 28.21 -19.72
CA VAL A 142 1.47 26.96 -20.40
C VAL A 142 2.41 26.17 -19.49
N TYR A 143 1.96 25.02 -19.00
CA TYR A 143 2.63 24.31 -17.92
C TYR A 143 2.52 22.79 -18.08
N ILE A 144 3.34 22.08 -17.31
CA ILE A 144 3.20 20.65 -17.05
C ILE A 144 2.82 20.48 -15.58
N ASP A 145 1.93 19.53 -15.27
CA ASP A 145 1.36 19.40 -13.92
C ASP A 145 2.44 19.10 -12.87
N TYR A 146 3.39 18.22 -13.21
CA TYR A 146 4.58 17.94 -12.41
C TYR A 146 5.67 17.28 -13.29
N PRO A 147 6.95 17.23 -12.86
CA PRO A 147 8.06 16.85 -13.75
C PRO A 147 7.99 15.44 -14.35
N GLN A 148 7.43 14.47 -13.64
CA GLN A 148 7.30 13.07 -14.10
C GLN A 148 5.88 12.75 -14.60
N ALA A 149 5.09 13.77 -14.95
CA ALA A 149 3.71 13.63 -15.38
C ALA A 149 3.57 12.65 -16.56
N VAL A 150 2.52 11.82 -16.50
CA VAL A 150 2.14 10.91 -17.59
C VAL A 150 0.71 11.26 -18.03
N PRO A 151 0.47 11.58 -19.32
CA PRO A 151 1.47 11.79 -20.36
C PRO A 151 2.33 13.02 -20.08
N LEU A 152 3.61 12.96 -20.46
CA LEU A 152 4.55 14.08 -20.34
C LEU A 152 4.30 15.10 -21.45
N ALA A 153 3.25 15.90 -21.29
CA ALA A 153 2.90 16.94 -22.25
C ALA A 153 2.40 18.21 -21.52
N TYR A 154 2.66 19.36 -22.13
CA TYR A 154 2.19 20.64 -21.63
C TYR A 154 0.68 20.79 -21.83
N THR A 155 0.06 21.71 -21.10
CA THR A 155 -1.32 22.17 -21.28
C THR A 155 -1.37 23.69 -21.17
N ILE A 156 -2.35 24.34 -21.78
CA ILE A 156 -2.58 25.79 -21.63
C ILE A 156 -3.79 26.02 -20.75
N ASP A 157 -3.56 26.66 -19.61
CA ASP A 157 -4.60 27.18 -18.75
C ASP A 157 -5.20 28.46 -19.37
N ARG A 158 -6.41 28.33 -19.93
CA ARG A 158 -7.11 29.45 -20.57
C ARG A 158 -7.68 30.48 -19.61
N GLU A 159 -7.81 30.16 -18.32
CA GLU A 159 -8.29 31.14 -17.34
C GLU A 159 -7.22 32.19 -17.05
N THR A 160 -5.94 31.82 -17.16
CA THR A 160 -4.80 32.72 -16.93
C THR A 160 -4.10 33.18 -18.22
N CYS A 161 -4.27 32.46 -19.33
CA CYS A 161 -3.61 32.79 -20.60
C CYS A 161 -4.15 34.09 -21.23
N ILE A 162 -3.24 35.03 -21.51
CA ILE A 162 -3.57 36.31 -22.18
C ILE A 162 -3.66 36.23 -23.72
N GLY A 163 -3.47 35.05 -24.32
CA GLY A 163 -3.62 34.85 -25.78
C GLY A 163 -2.55 35.50 -26.66
N CYS A 164 -1.31 35.67 -26.16
CA CYS A 164 -0.24 36.35 -26.90
C CYS A 164 0.37 35.58 -28.10
N GLY A 165 0.15 34.27 -28.23
CA GLY A 165 0.68 33.44 -29.33
C GLY A 165 2.17 33.07 -29.26
N LEU A 166 2.92 33.53 -28.25
CA LEU A 166 4.36 33.26 -28.14
C LEU A 166 4.70 31.77 -28.05
N CYS A 167 3.91 30.99 -27.28
CA CYS A 167 4.16 29.56 -27.15
C CYS A 167 3.95 28.79 -28.46
N GLU A 168 3.05 29.24 -29.33
CA GLU A 168 2.86 28.66 -30.67
C GLU A 168 4.07 28.96 -31.56
N ASN A 169 4.51 30.21 -31.62
CA ASN A 169 5.64 30.64 -32.45
C ASN A 169 6.97 29.97 -32.09
N ILE A 170 7.17 29.65 -30.81
CA ILE A 170 8.41 29.02 -30.30
C ILE A 170 8.34 27.49 -30.38
N CYS A 171 7.15 26.90 -30.50
CA CYS A 171 6.98 25.45 -30.51
C CYS A 171 7.46 24.84 -31.83
N MET A 172 8.73 24.40 -31.87
CA MET A 172 9.30 23.72 -33.04
C MET A 172 8.55 22.45 -33.45
N ALA A 173 7.90 21.77 -32.50
CA ALA A 173 7.09 20.58 -32.78
C ALA A 173 5.71 20.90 -33.40
N GLY A 174 5.30 22.17 -33.40
CA GLY A 174 3.96 22.61 -33.83
C GLY A 174 2.84 21.96 -33.02
N ALA A 175 3.05 21.76 -31.72
CA ALA A 175 2.12 21.05 -30.85
C ALA A 175 1.00 21.95 -30.28
N VAL A 176 1.19 23.27 -30.25
CA VAL A 176 0.17 24.21 -29.75
C VAL A 176 -1.01 24.28 -30.71
N ARG A 177 -2.23 24.20 -30.17
CA ARG A 177 -3.49 24.21 -30.92
C ARG A 177 -4.54 25.06 -30.20
N TYR A 178 -4.60 26.36 -30.50
CA TYR A 178 -5.55 27.26 -29.85
C TYR A 178 -7.01 27.03 -30.27
N ASP A 179 -7.24 26.35 -31.39
CA ASP A 179 -8.53 25.93 -31.93
C ASP A 179 -9.06 24.63 -31.29
N ASP A 180 -8.29 24.01 -30.39
CA ASP A 180 -8.71 22.82 -29.66
C ASP A 180 -9.99 23.09 -28.86
N ALA A 181 -10.93 22.15 -28.92
CA ALA A 181 -12.27 22.29 -28.37
C ALA A 181 -12.65 21.05 -27.56
N ALA A 182 -13.55 21.24 -26.60
CA ALA A 182 -14.08 20.11 -25.84
C ALA A 182 -14.76 19.11 -26.79
N SER A 183 -14.51 17.84 -26.57
CA SER A 183 -15.06 16.73 -27.36
C SER A 183 -15.79 15.75 -26.47
N THR A 184 -16.70 14.99 -27.06
CA THR A 184 -17.43 13.91 -26.39
C THR A 184 -17.26 12.64 -27.21
N ARG A 185 -17.00 11.52 -26.53
CA ARG A 185 -16.94 10.20 -27.14
C ARG A 185 -17.61 9.17 -26.26
N GLU A 186 -18.13 8.14 -26.92
CA GLU A 186 -18.71 6.97 -26.25
C GLU A 186 -17.66 5.85 -26.20
N LEU A 187 -17.56 5.18 -25.04
CA LEU A 187 -16.72 4.01 -24.83
C LEU A 187 -17.58 2.83 -24.45
N ASN A 188 -17.37 1.69 -25.11
CA ASN A 188 -18.02 0.44 -24.73
C ASN A 188 -17.12 -0.36 -23.79
N VAL A 189 -17.63 -0.69 -22.61
CA VAL A 189 -16.90 -1.40 -21.54
C VAL A 189 -17.81 -2.38 -20.82
N GLY A 190 -17.27 -3.46 -20.28
CA GLY A 190 -18.06 -4.43 -19.51
C GLY A 190 -18.17 -4.09 -18.02
N ALA A 191 -17.22 -3.34 -17.49
CA ALA A 191 -17.17 -2.95 -16.07
C ALA A 191 -16.55 -1.56 -15.88
N ILE A 192 -16.82 -0.95 -14.72
CA ILE A 192 -16.31 0.38 -14.35
C ILE A 192 -15.72 0.33 -12.95
N ILE A 193 -14.55 0.94 -12.73
CA ILE A 193 -13.92 1.09 -11.41
C ILE A 193 -13.75 2.58 -11.10
N LEU A 194 -14.25 3.02 -9.96
CA LEU A 194 -14.16 4.39 -9.47
C LEU A 194 -12.98 4.53 -8.50
N ALA A 195 -12.02 5.37 -8.87
CA ALA A 195 -10.75 5.58 -8.18
C ALA A 195 -10.40 7.07 -8.07
N LEU A 196 -11.40 7.93 -7.83
CA LEU A 196 -11.25 9.40 -7.86
C LEU A 196 -10.28 9.96 -6.79
N GLY A 197 -10.01 9.22 -5.72
CA GLY A 197 -9.22 9.71 -4.59
C GLY A 197 -10.04 10.56 -3.63
N PHE A 198 -9.47 11.67 -3.18
CA PHE A 198 -10.04 12.59 -2.17
C PHE A 198 -9.63 14.04 -2.48
N GLU A 199 -10.28 14.99 -1.82
CA GLU A 199 -9.81 16.38 -1.71
C GLU A 199 -9.36 16.67 -0.27
N PRO A 200 -8.24 17.38 -0.04
CA PRO A 200 -7.88 17.83 1.29
C PRO A 200 -8.91 18.84 1.81
N TYR A 201 -9.26 18.75 3.09
CA TYR A 201 -10.11 19.74 3.74
C TYR A 201 -9.49 21.14 3.66
N ASP A 202 -10.31 22.16 3.37
CA ASP A 202 -9.92 23.56 3.37
C ASP A 202 -10.17 24.19 4.76
N PRO A 203 -9.13 24.50 5.55
CA PRO A 203 -9.29 25.05 6.88
C PRO A 203 -9.58 26.56 6.91
N GLY A 204 -9.80 27.22 5.77
CA GLY A 204 -10.10 28.67 5.71
C GLY A 204 -11.34 29.09 6.50
N GLN A 205 -12.23 28.15 6.83
CA GLN A 205 -13.41 28.40 7.68
C GLN A 205 -13.13 28.31 9.19
N MET A 206 -11.97 27.77 9.60
CA MET A 206 -11.55 27.64 11.00
C MET A 206 -10.72 28.85 11.42
N ALA A 207 -11.40 29.96 11.70
CA ALA A 207 -10.76 31.25 12.00
C ALA A 207 -9.82 31.20 13.21
N GLU A 208 -10.07 30.30 14.16
CA GLU A 208 -9.25 30.04 15.35
C GLU A 208 -7.84 29.52 15.02
N TYR A 209 -7.63 28.95 13.83
CA TYR A 209 -6.31 28.47 13.41
C TYR A 209 -5.58 29.46 12.49
N GLY A 210 -6.26 30.51 12.03
CA GLY A 210 -5.63 31.60 11.28
C GLY A 210 -5.07 31.23 9.90
N TYR A 211 -5.49 30.10 9.32
CA TYR A 211 -5.11 29.73 7.96
C TYR A 211 -5.56 30.78 6.93
N GLY A 212 -4.68 31.13 5.99
CA GLY A 212 -4.89 32.21 5.01
C GLY A 212 -4.76 33.62 5.59
N ARG A 213 -4.72 33.79 6.91
CA ARG A 213 -4.43 35.06 7.59
C ARG A 213 -2.96 35.17 7.99
N TYR A 214 -2.40 34.11 8.58
CA TYR A 214 -1.01 34.07 9.04
C TYR A 214 -0.16 33.27 8.04
N PRO A 215 0.90 33.86 7.44
CA PRO A 215 1.70 33.17 6.43
C PRO A 215 2.40 31.90 6.94
N ASN A 216 2.73 31.85 8.24
CA ASN A 216 3.40 30.71 8.86
C ASN A 216 2.45 29.59 9.32
N VAL A 217 1.14 29.71 9.02
CA VAL A 217 0.17 28.61 9.18
C VAL A 217 -0.04 27.96 7.83
N VAL A 218 0.45 26.73 7.68
CA VAL A 218 0.33 25.93 6.46
C VAL A 218 -0.47 24.66 6.71
N THR A 219 -1.05 24.08 5.67
CA THR A 219 -1.63 22.73 5.70
C THR A 219 -0.55 21.66 5.58
N SER A 220 -0.87 20.43 5.96
CA SER A 220 0.03 19.28 5.76
C SER A 220 0.36 19.05 4.28
N VAL A 221 -0.56 19.35 3.35
CA VAL A 221 -0.30 19.23 1.91
C VAL A 221 0.67 20.30 1.43
N GLU A 222 0.53 21.54 1.90
CA GLU A 222 1.54 22.59 1.65
C GLU A 222 2.89 22.18 2.23
N PHE A 223 2.91 21.65 3.46
CA PHE A 223 4.14 21.20 4.10
C PHE A 223 4.81 20.02 3.37
N GLU A 224 4.05 19.07 2.81
CA GLU A 224 4.59 18.04 1.89
C GLU A 224 5.31 18.67 0.69
N ARG A 225 4.76 19.75 0.13
CA ARG A 225 5.42 20.47 -0.97
C ARG A 225 6.65 21.22 -0.50
N ILE A 226 6.68 21.76 0.73
CA ILE A 226 7.89 22.35 1.34
C ILE A 226 9.00 21.29 1.47
N LEU A 227 8.66 20.10 1.98
CA LEU A 227 9.60 18.99 2.16
C LEU A 227 10.07 18.37 0.83
N SER A 228 9.27 18.49 -0.22
CA SER A 228 9.55 17.82 -1.49
C SER A 228 10.72 18.41 -2.25
N ALA A 229 11.61 17.54 -2.74
CA ALA A 229 12.70 17.90 -3.63
C ALA A 229 12.25 18.58 -4.94
N SER A 230 11.05 18.27 -5.42
CA SER A 230 10.43 18.90 -6.60
C SER A 230 9.46 20.03 -6.24
N GLY A 231 9.43 20.40 -4.96
CA GLY A 231 8.62 21.48 -4.44
C GLY A 231 9.28 22.85 -4.58
N PRO A 232 8.56 23.91 -4.19
CA PRO A 232 8.99 25.30 -4.41
C PRO A 232 10.25 25.69 -3.62
N PHE A 233 10.54 24.99 -2.51
CA PHE A 233 11.72 25.22 -1.68
C PHE A 233 12.81 24.15 -1.85
N GLU A 234 12.69 23.30 -2.88
CA GLU A 234 13.67 22.24 -3.21
C GLU A 234 14.02 21.33 -2.03
N GLY A 235 13.04 21.06 -1.15
CA GLY A 235 13.16 20.24 0.04
C GLY A 235 13.74 20.93 1.28
N ARG A 236 14.00 22.24 1.23
CA ARG A 236 14.43 23.03 2.40
C ARG A 236 13.22 23.42 3.25
N VAL A 237 13.28 23.14 4.55
CA VAL A 237 12.22 23.49 5.51
C VAL A 237 12.30 24.99 5.79
N LEU A 238 11.55 25.80 5.04
CA LEU A 238 11.55 27.26 5.14
C LEU A 238 10.18 27.80 5.54
N ARG A 239 10.17 28.87 6.33
CA ARG A 239 8.99 29.65 6.69
C ARG A 239 8.46 30.41 5.47
N PRO A 240 7.15 30.37 5.17
CA PRO A 240 6.58 31.12 4.05
C PRO A 240 6.66 32.65 4.21
N SER A 241 6.69 33.18 5.45
CA SER A 241 6.72 34.62 5.71
C SER A 241 8.02 35.31 5.29
N ASP A 242 9.17 34.68 5.58
CA ASP A 242 10.50 35.31 5.49
C ASP A 242 11.59 34.41 4.90
N GLY A 243 11.33 33.11 4.72
CA GLY A 243 12.30 32.16 4.19
C GLY A 243 13.31 31.64 5.22
N ASP A 244 13.13 31.91 6.51
CA ASP A 244 14.00 31.38 7.57
C ASP A 244 13.68 29.92 7.91
N ILE A 245 14.66 29.20 8.47
CA ILE A 245 14.47 27.82 8.93
C ILE A 245 13.73 27.84 10.28
N PRO A 246 12.52 27.26 10.39
CA PRO A 246 11.79 27.22 11.66
C PRO A 246 12.52 26.31 12.64
N ARG A 247 12.69 26.76 13.90
CA ARG A 247 13.23 25.92 14.97
C ARG A 247 12.12 25.09 15.61
N LYS A 248 10.97 25.69 15.93
CA LYS A 248 9.83 25.00 16.53
C LYS A 248 8.68 24.89 15.55
N ILE A 249 8.21 23.66 15.32
CA ILE A 249 7.08 23.38 14.43
C ILE A 249 5.96 22.70 15.22
N ALA A 250 4.75 23.25 15.18
CA ALA A 250 3.56 22.66 15.78
C ALA A 250 2.70 21.97 14.72
N PHE A 251 2.33 20.72 14.93
CA PHE A 251 1.40 19.96 14.09
C PHE A 251 0.06 19.81 14.80
N ILE A 252 -1.01 20.33 14.21
CA ILE A 252 -2.35 20.29 14.80
C ILE A 252 -3.16 19.16 14.15
N GLN A 253 -3.51 18.13 14.92
CA GLN A 253 -4.27 16.99 14.41
C GLN A 253 -5.77 17.26 14.28
N CYS A 254 -6.42 16.43 13.47
CA CYS A 254 -7.88 16.40 13.31
C CYS A 254 -8.50 17.71 12.77
N VAL A 255 -7.75 18.48 11.97
CA VAL A 255 -8.30 19.69 11.32
C VAL A 255 -9.25 19.25 10.21
N GLY A 256 -10.54 19.60 10.33
CA GLY A 256 -11.58 19.15 9.40
C GLY A 256 -11.97 17.68 9.53
N SER A 257 -11.77 17.06 10.69
CA SER A 257 -12.17 15.67 10.95
C SER A 257 -12.51 15.46 12.41
N ARG A 258 -13.40 14.50 12.71
CA ARG A 258 -13.94 14.30 14.05
C ARG A 258 -14.53 15.59 14.62
N ASP A 259 -15.13 16.41 13.74
CA ASP A 259 -15.65 17.73 14.06
C ASP A 259 -17.05 17.91 13.44
N ARG A 260 -18.03 18.08 14.32
CA ARG A 260 -19.44 18.29 13.95
C ARG A 260 -19.68 19.67 13.34
N SER A 261 -18.86 20.66 13.68
CA SER A 261 -19.06 22.04 13.23
C SER A 261 -18.89 22.21 11.72
N CYS A 262 -18.04 21.39 11.09
CA CYS A 262 -17.85 21.36 9.64
C CYS A 262 -18.54 20.17 8.94
N GLY A 263 -19.33 19.36 9.66
CA GLY A 263 -20.03 18.20 9.10
C GLY A 263 -19.18 16.93 8.93
N ASN A 264 -17.88 16.98 9.23
CA ASN A 264 -16.96 15.84 9.10
C ASN A 264 -16.81 15.10 10.44
N GLU A 265 -17.84 14.31 10.81
CA GLU A 265 -17.86 13.54 12.06
C GLU A 265 -16.93 12.31 12.06
N TYR A 266 -16.52 11.86 10.88
CA TYR A 266 -15.62 10.72 10.70
C TYR A 266 -14.15 11.09 10.94
N CYS A 267 -13.31 10.06 11.07
CA CYS A 267 -11.87 10.22 11.14
C CYS A 267 -11.23 10.01 9.77
N SER A 268 -10.31 10.90 9.40
CA SER A 268 -9.57 10.81 8.12
C SER A 268 -8.53 9.69 8.03
N SER A 269 -8.38 8.86 9.08
CA SER A 269 -7.54 7.64 9.15
C SER A 269 -6.02 7.81 8.98
N VAL A 270 -5.53 8.85 8.29
CA VAL A 270 -4.12 8.97 7.89
C VAL A 270 -3.36 10.09 8.59
N CYS A 271 -4.06 11.08 9.18
CA CYS A 271 -3.47 12.31 9.69
C CYS A 271 -2.43 12.13 10.80
N CYS A 272 -2.71 11.24 11.76
CA CYS A 272 -1.76 10.90 12.81
C CYS A 272 -0.42 10.40 12.24
N MET A 273 -0.46 9.66 11.13
CA MET A 273 0.72 9.05 10.54
C MET A 273 1.47 10.00 9.63
N TYR A 274 0.80 10.74 8.73
CA TYR A 274 1.51 11.68 7.86
C TYR A 274 2.16 12.79 8.67
N ALA A 275 1.56 13.26 9.77
CA ALA A 275 2.15 14.33 10.58
C ALA A 275 3.39 13.85 11.34
N SER A 276 3.34 12.61 11.86
CA SER A 276 4.52 11.97 12.46
C SER A 276 5.64 11.81 11.44
N LYS A 277 5.29 11.48 10.19
CA LYS A 277 6.24 11.39 9.08
C LYS A 277 6.80 12.75 8.68
N GLU A 278 5.96 13.77 8.53
CA GLU A 278 6.40 15.13 8.25
C GLU A 278 7.33 15.67 9.33
N ALA A 279 7.03 15.41 10.61
CA ALA A 279 7.89 15.78 11.73
C ALA A 279 9.27 15.11 11.67
N VAL A 280 9.33 13.81 11.36
CA VAL A 280 10.57 13.06 11.19
C VAL A 280 11.38 13.58 10.00
N ILE A 281 10.75 13.72 8.82
CA ILE A 281 11.43 14.19 7.61
C ILE A 281 11.90 15.65 7.76
N ALA A 282 11.12 16.52 8.41
CA ALA A 282 11.54 17.89 8.70
C ALA A 282 12.82 17.92 9.54
N LYS A 283 12.95 17.01 10.51
CA LYS A 283 14.15 16.90 11.35
C LYS A 283 15.34 16.29 10.60
N GLU A 284 15.11 15.36 9.67
CA GLU A 284 16.15 14.85 8.77
C GLU A 284 16.68 15.94 7.84
N HIS A 285 15.79 16.78 7.29
CA HIS A 285 16.16 17.87 6.40
C HIS A 285 16.78 19.07 7.14
N ALA A 286 16.37 19.31 8.39
CA ALA A 286 16.87 20.39 9.24
C ALA A 286 17.05 19.89 10.70
N PRO A 287 18.26 19.43 11.09
CA PRO A 287 18.51 18.81 12.40
C PRO A 287 18.17 19.67 13.64
N GLY A 288 18.12 21.00 13.48
CA GLY A 288 17.75 21.94 14.55
C GLY A 288 16.25 22.05 14.83
N VAL A 289 15.40 21.38 14.06
CA VAL A 289 13.94 21.41 14.22
C VAL A 289 13.49 20.62 15.46
N GLU A 290 12.59 21.22 16.23
CA GLU A 290 11.94 20.71 17.42
C GLU A 290 10.42 20.56 17.15
N PRO A 291 9.98 19.43 16.57
CA PRO A 291 8.58 19.24 16.20
C PRO A 291 7.72 18.80 17.39
N THR A 292 6.50 19.36 17.48
CA THR A 292 5.49 19.01 18.49
C THR A 292 4.16 18.69 17.82
N ILE A 293 3.58 17.52 18.13
CA ILE A 293 2.30 17.05 17.59
C ILE A 293 1.22 17.16 18.68
N PHE A 294 0.19 17.95 18.42
CA PHE A 294 -0.98 18.13 19.27
C PHE A 294 -2.13 17.24 18.79
N TYR A 295 -2.57 16.28 19.62
CA TYR A 295 -3.48 15.21 19.19
C TYR A 295 -4.53 14.84 20.24
N MET A 296 -5.64 14.23 19.82
CA MET A 296 -6.65 13.67 20.75
C MET A 296 -6.41 12.19 21.07
N ASP A 297 -6.31 11.36 20.04
CA ASP A 297 -6.04 9.92 20.14
C ASP A 297 -5.06 9.54 19.03
N MET A 298 -4.04 8.74 19.36
CA MET A 298 -3.07 8.31 18.35
C MET A 298 -3.60 7.08 17.60
N ARG A 299 -3.93 7.27 16.31
CA ARG A 299 -4.56 6.23 15.47
C ARG A 299 -3.55 5.51 14.57
N SER A 300 -2.48 5.01 15.17
CA SER A 300 -1.45 4.18 14.52
C SER A 300 -1.90 2.71 14.38
N TYR A 301 -2.97 2.44 13.63
CA TYR A 301 -3.62 1.12 13.59
C TYR A 301 -3.02 0.12 12.57
N GLY A 302 -2.20 0.60 11.61
CA GLY A 302 -1.60 -0.22 10.56
C GLY A 302 -0.38 -1.02 11.04
N LYS A 303 0.03 -2.00 10.23
CA LYS A 303 1.22 -2.82 10.49
C LYS A 303 2.46 -1.92 10.55
N GLY A 304 3.22 -2.00 11.65
CA GLY A 304 4.42 -1.19 11.90
C GLY A 304 4.15 0.27 12.29
N PHE A 305 2.89 0.71 12.43
CA PHE A 305 2.59 2.12 12.73
C PHE A 305 2.95 2.50 14.17
N ASP A 306 2.67 1.65 15.16
CA ASP A 306 3.07 1.92 16.55
C ASP A 306 4.60 2.00 16.69
N SER A 307 5.34 1.06 16.08
CA SER A 307 6.80 1.09 16.04
C SER A 307 7.34 2.38 15.41
N TYR A 308 6.66 2.90 14.39
CA TYR A 308 7.02 4.17 13.75
C TYR A 308 6.82 5.37 14.68
N ILE A 309 5.71 5.42 15.44
CA ILE A 309 5.45 6.47 16.43
C ILE A 309 6.49 6.41 17.55
N GLU A 310 6.81 5.21 18.05
CA GLU A 310 7.82 5.05 19.08
C GLU A 310 9.21 5.49 18.58
N ARG A 311 9.58 5.15 17.34
CA ARG A 311 10.80 5.64 16.71
C ARG A 311 10.83 7.17 16.60
N ALA A 312 9.72 7.79 16.20
CA ALA A 312 9.62 9.24 16.12
C ALA A 312 9.84 9.90 17.51
N LYS A 313 9.37 9.28 18.60
CA LYS A 313 9.61 9.77 19.96
C LYS A 313 11.07 9.55 20.40
N SER A 314 11.57 8.33 20.28
CA SER A 314 12.83 7.91 20.91
C SER A 314 14.08 8.33 20.12
N GLU A 315 14.05 8.22 18.81
CA GLU A 315 15.21 8.51 17.94
C GLU A 315 15.21 9.95 17.43
N TYR A 316 14.02 10.49 17.14
CA TYR A 316 13.87 11.84 16.57
C TYR A 316 13.37 12.88 17.58
N GLY A 317 13.03 12.51 18.82
CA GLY A 317 12.63 13.45 19.86
C GLY A 317 11.37 14.26 19.52
N VAL A 318 10.45 13.71 18.71
CA VAL A 318 9.17 14.37 18.40
C VAL A 318 8.32 14.41 19.68
N ARG A 319 7.87 15.59 20.08
CA ARG A 319 7.00 15.78 21.25
C ARG A 319 5.56 15.46 20.87
N TYR A 320 4.84 14.71 21.69
CA TYR A 320 3.41 14.43 21.51
C TYR A 320 2.64 14.97 22.71
N ILE A 321 1.70 15.88 22.45
CA ILE A 321 0.88 16.52 23.49
C ILE A 321 -0.58 16.16 23.23
N ARG A 322 -1.20 15.49 24.20
CA ARG A 322 -2.58 15.04 24.08
C ARG A 322 -3.56 16.17 24.42
N THR A 323 -4.02 16.90 23.42
CA THR A 323 -4.97 18.01 23.57
C THR A 323 -5.59 18.37 22.21
N ARG A 324 -6.72 19.08 22.24
CA ARG A 324 -7.25 19.80 21.07
C ARG A 324 -6.89 21.27 21.24
N VAL A 325 -6.11 21.82 20.31
CA VAL A 325 -5.70 23.24 20.34
C VAL A 325 -6.93 24.14 20.23
N ALA A 326 -6.98 25.15 21.10
CA ALA A 326 -8.11 26.06 21.22
C ALA A 326 -8.04 27.23 20.24
N ASP A 327 -6.87 27.89 20.14
CA ASP A 327 -6.66 29.07 19.30
C ASP A 327 -5.17 29.27 18.96
N ILE A 328 -4.93 29.91 17.82
CA ILE A 328 -3.61 30.34 17.33
C ILE A 328 -3.64 31.85 17.05
N SER A 329 -2.66 32.56 17.59
CA SER A 329 -2.44 33.99 17.33
C SER A 329 -1.01 34.25 16.85
N GLU A 330 -0.81 35.33 16.09
CA GLU A 330 0.51 35.71 15.56
C GLU A 330 1.14 36.83 16.39
N VAL A 331 2.47 36.77 16.55
CA VAL A 331 3.31 37.83 17.09
C VAL A 331 3.73 38.75 15.93
N PRO A 332 3.19 39.99 15.82
CA PRO A 332 3.37 40.82 14.63
C PRO A 332 4.82 41.17 14.28
N GLU A 333 5.71 41.22 15.27
CA GLU A 333 7.12 41.59 15.06
C GLU A 333 7.95 40.46 14.44
N THR A 334 7.59 39.19 14.69
CA THR A 334 8.38 38.02 14.29
C THR A 334 7.63 37.09 13.33
N ASN A 335 6.32 37.29 13.14
CA ASN A 335 5.39 36.36 12.50
C ASN A 335 5.36 34.96 13.17
N ASN A 336 5.84 34.85 14.41
CA ASN A 336 5.74 33.61 15.18
C ASN A 336 4.31 33.39 15.66
N LEU A 337 4.00 32.15 16.00
CA LEU A 337 2.64 31.70 16.31
C LEU A 337 2.56 31.25 17.76
N ILE A 338 1.67 31.86 18.53
CA ILE A 338 1.33 31.45 19.89
C ILE A 338 0.20 30.43 19.80
N VAL A 339 0.48 29.20 20.22
CA VAL A 339 -0.49 28.11 20.28
C VAL A 339 -1.01 27.99 21.72
N SER A 340 -2.32 28.15 21.90
CA SER A 340 -2.99 28.03 23.20
C SER A 340 -3.70 26.68 23.34
N TYR A 341 -3.38 25.92 24.37
CA TYR A 341 -3.93 24.58 24.59
C TYR A 341 -4.02 24.21 26.08
N GLU A 342 -4.79 23.18 26.39
CA GLU A 342 -4.91 22.62 27.73
C GLU A 342 -3.95 21.42 27.88
N ASP A 343 -3.13 21.38 28.94
CA ASP A 343 -2.27 20.24 29.25
C ASP A 343 -3.06 19.08 29.89
N GLU A 344 -2.42 17.92 30.10
CA GLU A 344 -3.12 16.74 30.65
C GLU A 344 -3.63 16.92 32.09
N VAL A 345 -3.22 17.96 32.82
CA VAL A 345 -3.71 18.28 34.18
C VAL A 345 -4.70 19.46 34.19
N GLY A 346 -5.15 19.89 33.01
CA GLY A 346 -6.19 20.91 32.86
C GLY A 346 -5.69 22.36 32.93
N ARG A 347 -4.39 22.59 32.82
CA ARG A 347 -3.82 23.95 32.82
C ARG A 347 -3.76 24.49 31.41
N VAL A 348 -4.19 25.74 31.22
CA VAL A 348 -3.99 26.45 29.96
C VAL A 348 -2.52 26.82 29.82
N VAL A 349 -1.91 26.38 28.73
CA VAL A 349 -0.53 26.62 28.36
C VAL A 349 -0.51 27.38 27.03
N THR A 350 0.40 28.34 26.93
CA THR A 350 0.71 29.04 25.68
C THR A 350 2.17 28.77 25.33
N GLU A 351 2.44 28.27 24.14
CA GLU A 351 3.79 28.05 23.63
C GLU A 351 3.95 28.71 22.25
N GLU A 352 5.09 29.36 22.04
CA GLU A 352 5.44 30.03 20.79
C GLU A 352 6.15 29.06 19.83
N PHE A 353 5.74 29.09 18.55
CA PHE A 353 6.25 28.27 17.45
C PHE A 353 6.58 29.14 16.25
N ASP A 354 7.56 28.72 15.45
CA ASP A 354 7.98 29.45 14.24
C ASP A 354 7.11 29.08 13.03
N LEU A 355 6.51 27.88 13.03
CA LEU A 355 5.63 27.38 11.98
C LEU A 355 4.54 26.49 12.58
N VAL A 356 3.31 26.59 12.08
CA VAL A 356 2.22 25.65 12.38
C VAL A 356 1.80 24.91 11.12
N VAL A 357 1.68 23.59 11.25
CA VAL A 357 1.17 22.68 10.22
C VAL A 357 -0.19 22.13 10.65
N LEU A 358 -1.23 22.47 9.90
CA LEU A 358 -2.58 21.95 10.07
C LEU A 358 -2.69 20.60 9.38
N SER A 359 -2.86 19.53 10.16
CA SER A 359 -3.08 18.18 9.64
C SER A 359 -4.52 18.05 9.16
N VAL A 360 -4.75 18.46 7.91
CA VAL A 360 -6.07 18.51 7.27
C VAL A 360 -6.63 17.13 6.94
N GLY A 361 -7.94 16.99 7.10
CA GLY A 361 -8.70 15.79 6.78
C GLY A 361 -8.82 15.50 5.29
N LEU A 362 -9.36 14.33 4.95
CA LEU A 362 -9.70 13.92 3.60
C LEU A 362 -11.21 14.01 3.41
N GLU A 363 -11.64 14.72 2.38
CA GLU A 363 -13.03 14.88 1.95
C GLU A 363 -13.28 14.14 0.63
N PRO A 364 -14.53 13.73 0.34
CA PRO A 364 -14.84 13.22 -0.97
C PRO A 364 -14.58 14.29 -2.05
N PRO A 365 -14.13 13.90 -3.26
CA PRO A 365 -13.92 14.84 -4.36
C PRO A 365 -15.20 15.61 -4.70
N LYS A 366 -15.10 16.90 -5.06
CA LYS A 366 -16.27 17.73 -5.43
C LYS A 366 -17.05 17.17 -6.62
N SER A 367 -16.39 16.45 -7.50
CA SER A 367 -17.00 15.78 -8.65
C SER A 367 -17.77 14.50 -8.29
N ALA A 368 -17.59 13.94 -7.09
CA ALA A 368 -18.19 12.68 -6.65
C ALA A 368 -19.71 12.67 -6.81
N ALA A 369 -20.40 13.72 -6.34
CA ALA A 369 -21.86 13.81 -6.43
C ALA A 369 -22.37 13.90 -7.88
N GLY A 370 -21.63 14.62 -8.75
CA GLY A 370 -21.93 14.70 -10.18
C GLY A 370 -21.77 13.34 -10.87
N LEU A 371 -20.66 12.68 -10.61
CA LEU A 371 -20.37 11.35 -11.14
C LEU A 371 -21.38 10.31 -10.64
N ALA A 372 -21.72 10.33 -9.35
CA ALA A 372 -22.69 9.42 -8.77
C ALA A 372 -24.06 9.50 -9.46
N ARG A 373 -24.53 10.72 -9.77
CA ARG A 373 -25.74 10.92 -10.57
C ARG A 373 -25.61 10.41 -11.99
N ALA A 374 -24.46 10.65 -12.64
CA ALA A 374 -24.21 10.19 -14.00
C ALA A 374 -24.16 8.65 -14.11
N LEU A 375 -23.64 7.99 -13.07
CA LEU A 375 -23.49 6.54 -13.02
C LEU A 375 -24.65 5.83 -12.31
N GLY A 376 -25.56 6.54 -11.66
CA GLY A 376 -26.65 5.93 -10.89
C GLY A 376 -26.17 5.11 -9.69
N ILE A 377 -25.18 5.60 -8.95
CA ILE A 377 -24.69 4.98 -7.70
C ILE A 377 -25.10 5.79 -6.48
N GLU A 378 -25.21 5.13 -5.33
CA GLU A 378 -25.49 5.74 -4.04
C GLU A 378 -24.20 6.21 -3.36
N LEU A 379 -24.27 7.40 -2.76
CA LEU A 379 -23.26 7.89 -1.82
C LEU A 379 -23.80 7.77 -0.39
N ASP A 380 -22.89 7.70 0.58
CA ASP A 380 -23.24 7.76 2.00
C ASP A 380 -23.59 9.20 2.45
N GLU A 381 -23.84 9.37 3.75
CA GLU A 381 -24.19 10.68 4.33
C GLU A 381 -23.08 11.73 4.24
N TYR A 382 -21.83 11.32 4.02
CA TYR A 382 -20.66 12.19 3.90
C TYR A 382 -20.24 12.45 2.45
N GLY A 383 -20.79 11.72 1.47
CA GLY A 383 -20.48 11.85 0.06
C GLY A 383 -19.47 10.83 -0.49
N PHE A 384 -19.09 9.81 0.28
CA PHE A 384 -18.29 8.68 -0.19
C PHE A 384 -19.16 7.62 -0.85
N ALA A 385 -18.58 6.77 -1.70
CA ALA A 385 -19.32 5.68 -2.33
C ALA A 385 -19.84 4.68 -1.30
N ARG A 386 -21.15 4.39 -1.33
CA ARG A 386 -21.77 3.46 -0.39
C ARG A 386 -21.41 2.02 -0.73
N THR A 387 -20.86 1.28 0.23
CA THR A 387 -20.48 -0.14 0.09
C THR A 387 -20.95 -1.00 1.28
N GLY A 388 -20.99 -2.32 1.08
CA GLY A 388 -21.31 -3.32 2.11
C GLY A 388 -20.08 -3.81 2.88
N THR A 389 -20.27 -4.41 4.07
CA THR A 389 -19.14 -4.94 4.87
C THR A 389 -18.47 -6.15 4.21
N PHE A 390 -19.25 -6.98 3.52
CA PHE A 390 -18.78 -8.17 2.81
C PHE A 390 -18.57 -7.94 1.31
N ASP A 391 -18.86 -6.73 0.82
CA ASP A 391 -18.74 -6.34 -0.59
C ASP A 391 -18.07 -4.95 -0.66
N PRO A 392 -16.85 -4.78 -0.09
CA PRO A 392 -16.25 -3.48 0.20
C PRO A 392 -15.78 -2.72 -1.06
N VAL A 393 -15.71 -3.41 -2.20
CA VAL A 393 -15.29 -2.86 -3.50
C VAL A 393 -16.45 -2.72 -4.49
N GLU A 394 -17.67 -3.14 -4.12
CA GLU A 394 -18.86 -3.05 -4.97
C GLU A 394 -19.70 -1.84 -4.58
N THR A 395 -20.19 -1.10 -5.59
CA THR A 395 -21.14 0.00 -5.36
C THR A 395 -22.58 -0.51 -5.38
N SER A 396 -23.55 0.39 -5.15
CA SER A 396 -24.98 0.06 -5.27
C SER A 396 -25.43 -0.31 -6.69
N ARG A 397 -24.62 -0.03 -7.73
CA ARG A 397 -24.90 -0.43 -9.11
C ARG A 397 -24.01 -1.63 -9.50
N PRO A 398 -24.60 -2.80 -9.80
CA PRO A 398 -23.83 -3.94 -10.30
C PRO A 398 -22.95 -3.57 -11.50
N GLY A 399 -21.76 -4.17 -11.60
CA GLY A 399 -20.78 -3.87 -12.66
C GLY A 399 -20.03 -2.54 -12.48
N VAL A 400 -20.36 -1.75 -11.46
CA VAL A 400 -19.63 -0.55 -11.05
C VAL A 400 -18.99 -0.80 -9.67
N PHE A 401 -17.67 -0.71 -9.64
CA PHE A 401 -16.82 -0.99 -8.47
C PHE A 401 -16.16 0.30 -7.98
N VAL A 402 -15.62 0.29 -6.76
CA VAL A 402 -14.93 1.43 -6.15
C VAL A 402 -13.67 0.99 -5.41
N CYS A 403 -12.65 1.84 -5.41
CA CYS A 403 -11.45 1.65 -4.60
C CYS A 403 -10.87 2.97 -4.07
N GLY A 404 -10.02 2.86 -3.05
CA GLY A 404 -9.27 3.99 -2.54
C GLY A 404 -10.12 4.96 -1.74
N ALA A 405 -9.67 6.21 -1.68
CA ALA A 405 -10.29 7.22 -0.83
C ALA A 405 -11.70 7.67 -1.26
N MET A 406 -12.14 7.28 -2.47
CA MET A 406 -13.53 7.49 -2.92
C MET A 406 -14.55 6.66 -2.12
N GLN A 407 -14.12 5.51 -1.58
CA GLN A 407 -14.94 4.69 -0.68
C GLN A 407 -14.86 5.17 0.78
N GLY A 408 -13.88 6.00 1.14
CA GLY A 408 -13.69 6.51 2.50
C GLY A 408 -12.21 6.73 2.83
N PRO A 409 -11.87 7.54 3.85
CA PRO A 409 -10.49 7.92 4.16
C PRO A 409 -9.60 6.73 4.52
N LYS A 410 -8.50 6.55 3.77
CA LYS A 410 -7.54 5.45 3.94
C LYS A 410 -6.17 5.77 3.37
N ASP A 411 -5.19 4.95 3.71
CA ASP A 411 -3.81 5.12 3.27
C ASP A 411 -3.52 4.42 1.92
N ILE A 412 -2.26 4.52 1.47
CA ILE A 412 -1.78 3.94 0.21
C ILE A 412 -1.96 2.41 0.15
N PRO A 413 -1.50 1.60 1.12
CA PRO A 413 -1.59 0.14 1.01
C PRO A 413 -3.03 -0.36 1.01
N GLU A 414 -3.92 0.23 1.80
CA GLU A 414 -5.35 -0.10 1.72
C GLU A 414 -5.94 0.30 0.36
N THR A 415 -5.53 1.45 -0.19
CA THR A 415 -5.94 1.88 -1.54
C THR A 415 -5.45 0.92 -2.63
N VAL A 416 -4.19 0.51 -2.59
CA VAL A 416 -3.61 -0.46 -3.54
C VAL A 416 -4.31 -1.81 -3.41
N THR A 417 -4.58 -2.25 -2.18
CA THR A 417 -5.32 -3.49 -1.92
C THR A 417 -6.73 -3.43 -2.49
N GLN A 418 -7.51 -2.39 -2.18
CA GLN A 418 -8.86 -2.24 -2.74
C GLN A 418 -8.85 -2.12 -4.27
N ALA A 419 -7.83 -1.48 -4.85
CA ALA A 419 -7.71 -1.36 -6.30
C ALA A 419 -7.51 -2.72 -6.98
N SER A 420 -6.59 -3.53 -6.47
CA SER A 420 -6.44 -4.91 -6.92
C SER A 420 -7.71 -5.73 -6.68
N GLY A 421 -8.40 -5.52 -5.55
CA GLY A 421 -9.67 -6.18 -5.26
C GLY A 421 -10.79 -5.83 -6.24
N ALA A 422 -10.95 -4.54 -6.56
CA ALA A 422 -11.90 -4.07 -7.56
C ALA A 422 -11.56 -4.58 -8.97
N ALA A 423 -10.27 -4.67 -9.30
CA ALA A 423 -9.80 -5.30 -10.53
C ALA A 423 -10.15 -6.79 -10.59
N GLY A 424 -10.00 -7.52 -9.49
CA GLY A 424 -10.40 -8.93 -9.38
C GLY A 424 -11.90 -9.14 -9.58
N ALA A 425 -12.73 -8.34 -8.90
CA ALA A 425 -14.18 -8.39 -9.03
C ALA A 425 -14.65 -8.06 -10.47
N ALA A 426 -14.06 -7.04 -11.10
CA ALA A 426 -14.32 -6.70 -12.49
C ALA A 426 -13.85 -7.82 -13.46
N ALA A 427 -12.67 -8.40 -13.22
CA ALA A 427 -12.14 -9.49 -14.04
C ALA A 427 -12.99 -10.76 -13.93
N ALA A 428 -13.51 -11.08 -12.74
CA ALA A 428 -14.43 -12.19 -12.52
C ALA A 428 -15.75 -12.01 -13.30
N LEU A 429 -16.32 -10.80 -13.28
CA LEU A 429 -17.50 -10.46 -14.08
C LEU A 429 -17.27 -10.63 -15.59
N LEU A 430 -16.06 -10.31 -16.07
CA LEU A 430 -15.71 -10.28 -17.49
C LEU A 430 -14.90 -11.50 -17.96
N ALA A 431 -14.82 -12.56 -17.16
CA ALA A 431 -13.93 -13.69 -17.40
C ALA A 431 -14.07 -14.29 -18.82
N SER A 432 -15.30 -14.40 -19.33
CA SER A 432 -15.61 -14.93 -20.66
C SER A 432 -15.15 -14.06 -21.83
N ALA A 433 -14.84 -12.78 -21.59
CA ALA A 433 -14.39 -11.81 -22.58
C ALA A 433 -12.89 -11.50 -22.50
N ARG A 434 -12.15 -12.20 -21.62
CA ARG A 434 -10.69 -12.05 -21.46
C ARG A 434 -9.99 -12.28 -22.81
N GLY A 435 -9.00 -11.44 -23.11
CA GLY A 435 -8.22 -11.52 -24.34
C GLY A 435 -8.92 -10.99 -25.60
N SER A 436 -10.20 -10.61 -25.53
CA SER A 436 -10.97 -10.23 -26.73
C SER A 436 -10.56 -8.89 -27.38
N LEU A 437 -9.97 -7.97 -26.60
CA LEU A 437 -9.61 -6.61 -27.04
C LEU A 437 -8.15 -6.23 -26.74
N VAL A 438 -7.33 -7.21 -26.31
CA VAL A 438 -5.92 -6.96 -26.00
C VAL A 438 -5.04 -7.00 -27.24
N ARG A 439 -3.92 -6.31 -27.15
CA ARG A 439 -2.83 -6.30 -28.12
C ARG A 439 -1.58 -6.83 -27.44
N GLU A 440 -0.86 -7.69 -28.16
CA GLU A 440 0.44 -8.19 -27.73
C GLU A 440 1.55 -7.21 -28.07
N LYS A 441 2.54 -7.12 -27.18
CA LYS A 441 3.71 -6.29 -27.38
C LYS A 441 4.71 -7.01 -28.28
N THR A 442 5.03 -6.40 -29.42
CA THR A 442 6.07 -6.89 -30.33
C THR A 442 7.34 -6.07 -30.14
N TYR A 443 8.45 -6.74 -29.83
CA TYR A 443 9.76 -6.08 -29.76
C TYR A 443 10.48 -6.13 -31.11
N PRO A 444 11.37 -5.17 -31.40
CA PRO A 444 12.29 -5.32 -32.53
C PRO A 444 13.14 -6.59 -32.33
N PRO A 445 13.60 -7.24 -33.42
CA PRO A 445 14.56 -8.34 -33.31
C PRO A 445 15.78 -7.92 -32.49
N GLU A 446 16.30 -8.84 -31.67
CA GLU A 446 17.54 -8.58 -30.94
C GLU A 446 18.68 -8.32 -31.93
N LYS A 447 19.41 -7.22 -31.70
CA LYS A 447 20.56 -6.85 -32.52
C LYS A 447 21.63 -7.92 -32.39
N ASP A 448 22.14 -8.39 -33.53
CA ASP A 448 23.33 -9.22 -33.54
C ASP A 448 24.56 -8.35 -33.19
N LEU A 449 25.16 -8.67 -32.05
CA LEU A 449 26.34 -7.99 -31.52
C LEU A 449 27.62 -8.80 -31.71
N ARG A 450 27.57 -9.95 -32.41
CA ARG A 450 28.78 -10.75 -32.69
C ARG A 450 29.80 -9.90 -33.46
N GLY A 451 31.05 -9.94 -32.99
CA GLY A 451 32.14 -9.14 -33.57
C GLY A 451 32.09 -7.65 -33.25
N LYS A 452 31.10 -7.15 -32.50
CA LYS A 452 31.04 -5.77 -32.00
C LYS A 452 31.52 -5.75 -30.56
N GLY A 453 32.63 -5.05 -30.30
CA GLY A 453 33.14 -4.84 -28.95
C GLY A 453 32.19 -4.02 -28.06
N PRO A 454 32.48 -3.94 -26.75
CA PRO A 454 31.69 -3.15 -25.82
C PRO A 454 31.72 -1.66 -26.19
N ARG A 455 30.52 -1.07 -26.26
CA ARG A 455 30.25 0.36 -26.48
C ARG A 455 29.20 0.75 -25.47
N ILE A 456 29.65 1.36 -24.37
CA ILE A 456 28.86 1.55 -23.16
C ILE A 456 28.32 2.98 -23.13
N GLY A 457 27.02 3.12 -22.88
CA GLY A 457 26.40 4.39 -22.52
C GLY A 457 26.14 4.47 -21.02
N VAL A 458 26.63 5.51 -20.36
CA VAL A 458 26.46 5.73 -18.91
C VAL A 458 25.49 6.89 -18.65
N PHE A 459 24.41 6.61 -17.92
CA PHE A 459 23.40 7.60 -17.59
C PHE A 459 23.36 7.82 -16.08
N VAL A 460 23.77 9.00 -15.61
CA VAL A 460 23.88 9.33 -14.19
C VAL A 460 22.68 10.16 -13.73
N CYS A 461 21.94 9.65 -12.75
CA CYS A 461 20.71 10.27 -12.24
C CYS A 461 21.00 11.27 -11.13
N HIS A 462 20.33 12.42 -11.16
CA HIS A 462 20.36 13.42 -10.09
C HIS A 462 19.33 13.15 -8.99
N CYS A 463 18.16 12.62 -9.35
CA CYS A 463 17.06 12.28 -8.43
C CYS A 463 16.62 13.44 -7.52
N GLY A 464 16.60 14.68 -8.04
CA GLY A 464 16.41 15.89 -7.23
C GLY A 464 17.53 16.02 -6.18
N ILE A 465 17.21 16.32 -4.93
CA ILE A 465 18.24 16.38 -3.87
C ILE A 465 18.68 15.00 -3.37
N ASN A 466 17.98 13.91 -3.73
CA ASN A 466 18.26 12.59 -3.17
C ASN A 466 19.66 12.06 -3.54
N ILE A 467 20.15 12.34 -4.74
CA ILE A 467 21.53 12.03 -5.15
C ILE A 467 22.31 13.33 -5.26
N GLY A 468 21.85 14.26 -6.10
CA GLY A 468 22.57 15.50 -6.37
C GLY A 468 22.65 16.51 -5.22
N GLY A 469 21.95 16.28 -4.10
CA GLY A 469 22.14 17.05 -2.86
C GLY A 469 23.39 16.63 -2.07
N VAL A 470 24.00 15.50 -2.40
CA VAL A 470 25.17 14.95 -1.69
C VAL A 470 26.30 14.62 -2.67
N VAL A 471 26.00 13.95 -3.79
CA VAL A 471 26.97 13.53 -4.80
C VAL A 471 27.08 14.59 -5.90
N ASP A 472 28.30 14.98 -6.27
CA ASP A 472 28.56 15.82 -7.45
C ASP A 472 28.35 15.00 -8.74
N VAL A 473 27.10 14.98 -9.20
CA VAL A 473 26.67 14.26 -10.40
C VAL A 473 27.44 14.70 -11.66
N PRO A 474 27.65 16.01 -11.93
CA PRO A 474 28.53 16.45 -13.01
C PRO A 474 29.93 15.82 -12.96
N ALA A 475 30.59 15.79 -11.79
CA ALA A 475 31.90 15.19 -11.66
C ALA A 475 31.90 13.67 -11.94
N VAL A 476 30.86 12.96 -11.53
CA VAL A 476 30.69 11.52 -11.84
C VAL A 476 30.52 11.29 -13.34
N VAL A 477 29.79 12.17 -14.05
CA VAL A 477 29.59 12.06 -15.51
C VAL A 477 30.90 12.28 -16.26
N GLU A 478 31.66 13.32 -15.91
CA GLU A 478 32.97 13.57 -16.55
C GLU A 478 33.94 12.43 -16.30
N TYR A 479 33.95 11.88 -15.08
CA TYR A 479 34.74 10.71 -14.76
C TYR A 479 34.33 9.48 -15.58
N ALA A 480 33.02 9.22 -15.71
CA ALA A 480 32.50 8.10 -16.50
C ALA A 480 32.98 8.13 -17.96
N ARG A 481 33.14 9.33 -18.56
CA ARG A 481 33.67 9.49 -19.93
C ARG A 481 35.11 9.03 -20.09
N THR A 482 35.90 8.99 -19.01
CA THR A 482 37.29 8.56 -19.06
C THR A 482 37.45 7.03 -18.98
N LEU A 483 36.37 6.31 -18.66
CA LEU A 483 36.42 4.87 -18.45
C LEU A 483 36.51 4.09 -19.77
N PRO A 484 37.19 2.93 -19.78
CA PRO A 484 37.27 2.08 -20.97
C PRO A 484 35.89 1.74 -21.53
N HIS A 485 35.79 1.71 -22.86
CA HIS A 485 34.58 1.34 -23.62
C HIS A 485 33.37 2.28 -23.48
N VAL A 486 33.42 3.30 -22.61
CA VAL A 486 32.37 4.32 -22.52
C VAL A 486 32.47 5.24 -23.72
N VAL A 487 31.42 5.24 -24.55
CA VAL A 487 31.33 6.08 -25.77
C VAL A 487 30.34 7.23 -25.60
N TYR A 488 29.53 7.19 -24.55
CA TYR A 488 28.56 8.22 -24.23
C TYR A 488 28.33 8.27 -22.71
N ALA A 489 28.31 9.47 -22.14
CA ALA A 489 27.86 9.67 -20.77
C ALA A 489 27.11 10.99 -20.60
N GLU A 490 25.98 10.95 -19.89
CA GLU A 490 25.15 12.12 -19.62
C GLU A 490 24.56 12.12 -18.21
N ARG A 491 24.20 13.33 -17.76
CA ARG A 491 23.41 13.55 -16.54
C ARG A 491 21.94 13.69 -16.90
N ASN A 492 21.07 13.10 -16.08
CA ASN A 492 19.61 13.23 -16.20
C ASN A 492 19.02 13.60 -14.84
N LEU A 493 18.00 14.47 -14.82
CA LEU A 493 17.35 14.83 -13.56
C LEU A 493 16.64 13.61 -12.93
N TYR A 494 15.86 12.90 -13.74
CA TYR A 494 15.18 11.65 -13.35
C TYR A 494 15.33 10.61 -14.45
N THR A 495 16.31 9.70 -14.34
CA THR A 495 16.57 8.70 -15.38
C THR A 495 15.38 7.75 -15.62
N CYS A 496 14.54 7.51 -14.60
CA CYS A 496 13.35 6.67 -14.69
C CYS A 496 12.15 7.35 -15.37
N SER A 497 12.24 8.62 -15.76
CA SER A 497 11.16 9.33 -16.47
C SER A 497 10.94 8.77 -17.89
N GLN A 498 9.75 9.00 -18.45
CA GLN A 498 9.39 8.48 -19.78
C GLN A 498 10.21 9.14 -20.90
N ASP A 499 10.49 10.44 -20.81
CA ASP A 499 11.35 11.17 -21.76
C ASP A 499 12.77 10.63 -21.73
N THR A 500 13.33 10.40 -20.53
CA THR A 500 14.70 9.92 -20.43
C THR A 500 14.82 8.48 -20.92
N GLN A 501 13.79 7.64 -20.73
CA GLN A 501 13.77 6.31 -21.33
C GLN A 501 13.75 6.35 -22.86
N LYS A 502 12.96 7.26 -23.46
CA LYS A 502 12.98 7.47 -24.92
C LYS A 502 14.34 7.98 -25.39
N ARG A 503 14.95 8.91 -24.65
CA ARG A 503 16.30 9.42 -24.91
C ARG A 503 17.36 8.33 -24.84
N ILE A 504 17.28 7.42 -23.87
CA ILE A 504 18.15 6.24 -23.81
C ILE A 504 18.01 5.40 -25.10
N GLN A 505 16.79 5.15 -25.57
CA GLN A 505 16.58 4.42 -26.83
C GLN A 505 17.20 5.14 -28.04
N GLU A 506 17.02 6.46 -28.14
CA GLU A 506 17.60 7.28 -29.19
C GLU A 506 19.13 7.23 -29.15
N LYS A 507 19.74 7.37 -27.96
CA LYS A 507 21.19 7.32 -27.77
C LYS A 507 21.78 5.94 -28.02
N ILE A 508 21.04 4.86 -27.77
CA ILE A 508 21.42 3.50 -28.19
C ILE A 508 21.60 3.42 -29.71
N GLN A 509 20.70 4.05 -30.48
CA GLN A 509 20.82 4.07 -31.94
C GLN A 509 21.92 5.02 -32.41
N GLU A 510 21.92 6.27 -31.93
CA GLU A 510 22.84 7.34 -32.34
C GLU A 510 24.31 6.96 -32.14
N HIS A 511 24.65 6.41 -30.97
CA HIS A 511 26.02 6.06 -30.63
C HIS A 511 26.34 4.57 -30.91
N GLY A 512 25.39 3.81 -31.43
CA GLY A 512 25.55 2.36 -31.65
C GLY A 512 25.96 1.64 -30.38
N LEU A 513 25.28 1.93 -29.26
CA LEU A 513 25.59 1.34 -27.97
C LEU A 513 25.31 -0.16 -27.99
N THR A 514 26.18 -0.93 -27.33
CA THR A 514 26.02 -2.38 -27.14
C THR A 514 25.69 -2.73 -25.69
N ARG A 515 25.95 -1.82 -24.75
CA ARG A 515 25.67 -1.98 -23.31
C ARG A 515 25.19 -0.66 -22.72
N VAL A 516 24.38 -0.74 -21.67
CA VAL A 516 23.89 0.44 -20.95
C VAL A 516 24.17 0.31 -19.46
N VAL A 517 24.72 1.36 -18.86
CA VAL A 517 24.91 1.50 -17.42
C VAL A 517 24.06 2.67 -16.92
N VAL A 518 23.25 2.43 -15.89
CA VAL A 518 22.51 3.50 -15.21
C VAL A 518 23.02 3.64 -13.78
N ALA A 519 23.53 4.81 -13.44
CA ALA A 519 23.96 5.15 -12.08
C ALA A 519 22.85 5.92 -11.37
N SER A 520 22.09 5.24 -10.50
CA SER A 520 20.92 5.83 -9.84
C SER A 520 20.55 5.13 -8.52
N CYS A 521 19.34 4.60 -8.41
CA CYS A 521 18.77 3.95 -7.25
C CYS A 521 19.09 2.44 -7.19
N THR A 522 18.35 1.71 -6.36
CA THR A 522 18.48 0.26 -6.25
C THR A 522 18.00 -0.49 -7.51
N PRO A 523 18.71 -1.54 -7.97
CA PRO A 523 18.26 -2.41 -9.06
C PRO A 523 16.95 -3.13 -8.74
N ARG A 524 16.65 -3.36 -7.45
CA ARG A 524 15.40 -4.01 -7.02
C ARG A 524 14.14 -3.27 -7.48
N THR A 525 14.22 -1.97 -7.74
CA THR A 525 13.05 -1.15 -8.10
C THR A 525 12.99 -0.85 -9.60
N HIS A 526 14.10 -0.45 -10.23
CA HIS A 526 14.07 0.09 -11.59
C HIS A 526 14.88 -0.70 -12.63
N GLU A 527 15.59 -1.75 -12.25
CA GLU A 527 16.30 -2.59 -13.25
C GLU A 527 15.35 -3.16 -14.32
N PRO A 528 14.18 -3.76 -13.98
CA PRO A 528 13.26 -4.26 -14.99
C PRO A 528 12.78 -3.17 -15.98
N LEU A 529 12.59 -1.94 -15.49
CA LEU A 529 12.19 -0.79 -16.32
C LEU A 529 13.27 -0.44 -17.37
N PHE A 530 14.53 -0.45 -16.97
CA PHE A 530 15.63 -0.14 -17.88
C PHE A 530 15.96 -1.29 -18.83
N GLN A 531 15.88 -2.54 -18.35
CA GLN A 531 15.99 -3.73 -19.21
C GLN A 531 14.93 -3.72 -20.31
N GLU A 532 13.70 -3.38 -19.96
CA GLU A 532 12.60 -3.21 -20.91
C GLU A 532 12.87 -2.07 -21.91
N THR A 533 13.40 -0.95 -21.43
CA THR A 533 13.76 0.21 -22.27
C THR A 533 14.83 -0.15 -23.30
N ILE A 534 15.87 -0.89 -22.92
CA ILE A 534 16.91 -1.30 -23.89
C ILE A 534 16.39 -2.39 -24.85
N ARG A 535 15.42 -3.22 -24.42
CA ARG A 535 14.77 -4.21 -25.27
C ARG A 535 14.00 -3.58 -26.40
N GLU A 536 13.29 -2.49 -26.13
CA GLU A 536 12.61 -1.69 -27.14
C GLU A 536 13.57 -1.03 -28.14
N ALA A 537 14.83 -0.80 -27.76
CA ALA A 537 15.88 -0.35 -28.68
C ALA A 537 16.58 -1.51 -29.44
N GLY A 538 16.17 -2.76 -29.19
CA GLY A 538 16.71 -3.98 -29.81
C GLY A 538 17.93 -4.57 -29.12
N LEU A 539 18.30 -4.13 -27.91
CA LEU A 539 19.34 -4.79 -27.12
C LEU A 539 18.74 -5.91 -26.25
N ASN A 540 19.53 -6.94 -25.96
CA ASN A 540 19.12 -8.01 -25.03
C ASN A 540 19.02 -7.47 -23.59
N HIS A 541 18.07 -7.99 -22.80
CA HIS A 541 17.80 -7.53 -21.42
C HIS A 541 19.04 -7.50 -20.54
N TYR A 542 19.92 -8.49 -20.71
CA TYR A 542 21.05 -8.73 -19.83
C TYR A 542 22.30 -7.93 -20.22
N LEU A 543 22.19 -7.05 -21.22
CA LEU A 543 23.23 -6.12 -21.63
C LEU A 543 23.16 -4.78 -20.87
N PHE A 544 22.66 -4.85 -19.64
CA PHE A 544 22.39 -3.73 -18.76
C PHE A 544 23.09 -3.95 -17.42
N ALA A 545 23.64 -2.89 -16.83
CA ALA A 545 24.11 -2.88 -15.45
C ALA A 545 23.65 -1.62 -14.71
N MET A 546 23.47 -1.73 -13.40
CA MET A 546 23.03 -0.61 -12.56
C MET A 546 24.05 -0.34 -11.45
N ALA A 547 24.47 0.92 -11.31
CA ALA A 547 25.28 1.39 -10.20
C ALA A 547 24.37 2.09 -9.17
N ASN A 548 24.25 1.52 -7.96
CA ASN A 548 23.41 2.07 -6.91
C ASN A 548 24.15 3.19 -6.16
N ILE A 549 24.04 4.42 -6.65
CA ILE A 549 24.68 5.60 -6.07
C ILE A 549 23.75 6.40 -5.14
N ARG A 550 22.56 5.87 -4.84
CA ARG A 550 21.60 6.50 -3.92
C ARG A 550 21.53 5.77 -2.59
N ASP A 551 20.87 4.63 -2.58
CA ASP A 551 20.57 3.83 -1.39
C ASP A 551 21.87 3.33 -0.73
N GLN A 552 22.92 3.09 -1.53
CA GLN A 552 24.23 2.63 -1.05
C GLN A 552 25.30 3.75 -1.03
N CYS A 553 24.95 4.99 -1.33
CA CYS A 553 25.92 6.09 -1.36
C CYS A 553 25.31 7.40 -0.85
N SER A 554 24.59 8.16 -1.67
CA SER A 554 24.15 9.52 -1.27
C SER A 554 23.33 9.57 0.03
N TRP A 555 22.39 8.63 0.24
CA TRP A 555 21.53 8.65 1.44
C TRP A 555 22.27 8.30 2.73
N VAL A 556 23.26 7.40 2.66
CA VAL A 556 23.98 6.92 3.84
C VAL A 556 25.21 7.77 4.17
N HIS A 557 25.62 8.65 3.25
CA HIS A 557 26.82 9.48 3.35
C HIS A 557 26.53 10.98 3.24
N MET A 558 25.33 11.41 3.66
CA MET A 558 24.87 12.80 3.53
C MET A 558 25.74 13.83 4.24
N HIS A 559 26.59 13.40 5.18
CA HIS A 559 27.52 14.26 5.92
C HIS A 559 28.94 14.25 5.36
N GLU A 560 29.21 13.48 4.29
CA GLU A 560 30.54 13.32 3.69
C GLU A 560 30.47 13.43 2.14
N PRO A 561 30.02 14.56 1.58
CA PRO A 561 29.69 14.69 0.15
C PRO A 561 30.87 14.46 -0.80
N GLU A 562 32.09 14.87 -0.41
CA GLU A 562 33.29 14.62 -1.21
C GLU A 562 33.60 13.12 -1.31
N LEU A 563 33.55 12.40 -0.18
CA LEU A 563 33.78 10.96 -0.14
C LEU A 563 32.63 10.18 -0.79
N ALA A 564 31.39 10.66 -0.67
CA ALA A 564 30.25 10.12 -1.39
C ALA A 564 30.45 10.24 -2.91
N THR A 565 30.97 11.36 -3.39
CA THR A 565 31.26 11.57 -4.81
C THR A 565 32.34 10.60 -5.32
N GLU A 566 33.43 10.41 -4.58
CA GLU A 566 34.46 9.43 -4.95
C GLU A 566 33.92 8.00 -4.94
N LYS A 567 33.14 7.63 -3.91
CA LYS A 567 32.45 6.33 -3.87
C LYS A 567 31.51 6.14 -5.07
N ALA A 568 30.79 7.18 -5.48
CA ALA A 568 29.90 7.10 -6.65
C ALA A 568 30.69 6.87 -7.95
N LYS A 569 31.86 7.51 -8.12
CA LYS A 569 32.77 7.24 -9.23
C LYS A 569 33.24 5.79 -9.24
N ASP A 570 33.63 5.25 -8.09
CA ASP A 570 34.06 3.86 -7.97
C ASP A 570 32.93 2.88 -8.33
N LEU A 571 31.72 3.10 -7.82
CA LEU A 571 30.55 2.27 -8.14
C LEU A 571 30.22 2.29 -9.64
N VAL A 572 30.33 3.45 -10.29
CA VAL A 572 30.19 3.57 -11.75
C VAL A 572 31.29 2.81 -12.48
N ARG A 573 32.54 2.92 -12.02
CA ARG A 573 33.69 2.20 -12.60
C ARG A 573 33.51 0.68 -12.52
N MET A 574 33.06 0.17 -11.37
CA MET A 574 32.75 -1.24 -11.17
C MET A 574 31.66 -1.72 -12.15
N ALA A 575 30.54 -0.99 -12.22
CA ALA A 575 29.43 -1.35 -13.10
C ALA A 575 29.83 -1.31 -14.59
N VAL A 576 30.65 -0.34 -15.00
CA VAL A 576 31.20 -0.26 -16.37
C VAL A 576 32.13 -1.44 -16.67
N ALA A 577 33.01 -1.80 -15.73
CA ALA A 577 33.93 -2.92 -15.88
C ALA A 577 33.19 -4.24 -16.09
N ARG A 578 32.13 -4.50 -15.32
CA ARG A 578 31.25 -5.66 -15.53
C ARG A 578 30.47 -5.57 -16.84
N ALA A 579 29.88 -4.42 -17.14
CA ALA A 579 29.07 -4.24 -18.33
C ALA A 579 29.84 -4.55 -19.62
N ALA A 580 31.15 -4.31 -19.63
CA ALA A 580 32.03 -4.66 -20.75
C ALA A 580 32.08 -6.17 -21.06
N LEU A 581 31.82 -7.02 -20.06
CA LEU A 581 31.89 -8.48 -20.15
C LEU A 581 30.52 -9.16 -20.28
N LEU A 582 29.42 -8.44 -20.01
CA LEU A 582 28.07 -9.02 -20.09
C LEU A 582 27.79 -9.63 -21.47
N GLU A 583 27.17 -10.80 -21.47
CA GLU A 583 26.71 -11.51 -22.67
C GLU A 583 25.17 -11.46 -22.78
N PRO A 584 24.60 -11.52 -24.00
CA PRO A 584 23.16 -11.72 -24.17
C PRO A 584 22.74 -13.06 -23.54
N LEU A 585 21.68 -13.06 -22.72
CA LEU A 585 21.13 -14.29 -22.12
C LEU A 585 19.73 -14.57 -22.66
N GLU A 586 19.39 -15.87 -22.73
CA GLU A 586 18.09 -16.34 -23.22
C GLU A 586 17.12 -16.59 -22.06
N ARG A 587 15.85 -16.22 -22.28
CA ARG A 587 14.75 -16.48 -21.34
C ARG A 587 13.90 -17.63 -21.86
N LEU A 588 13.96 -18.77 -21.15
CA LEU A 588 13.21 -19.95 -21.55
C LEU A 588 11.72 -19.79 -21.20
N PRO A 589 10.80 -20.08 -22.13
CA PRO A 589 9.37 -20.18 -21.81
C PRO A 589 9.11 -21.39 -20.94
N ILE A 590 8.26 -21.22 -19.93
CA ILE A 590 7.81 -22.27 -19.03
C ILE A 590 6.29 -22.25 -19.02
N PRO A 591 5.59 -23.36 -19.32
CA PRO A 591 4.13 -23.42 -19.29
C PRO A 591 3.60 -23.14 -17.88
N VAL A 592 2.40 -22.58 -17.76
CA VAL A 592 1.73 -22.32 -16.48
C VAL A 592 0.68 -23.39 -16.20
N LYS A 593 0.60 -23.85 -14.95
CA LYS A 593 -0.53 -24.64 -14.44
C LYS A 593 -1.65 -23.69 -14.04
N HIS A 594 -2.81 -23.83 -14.68
CA HIS A 594 -3.96 -22.94 -14.52
C HIS A 594 -4.84 -23.29 -13.30
N SER A 595 -4.22 -23.56 -12.16
CA SER A 595 -4.89 -23.85 -10.88
C SER A 595 -4.18 -23.17 -9.71
N ALA A 596 -4.91 -22.92 -8.62
CA ALA A 596 -4.39 -22.28 -7.41
C ALA A 596 -4.47 -23.21 -6.20
N LEU A 597 -3.48 -23.16 -5.32
CA LEU A 597 -3.56 -23.69 -3.96
C LEU A 597 -3.89 -22.57 -2.99
N ILE A 598 -4.95 -22.72 -2.20
CA ILE A 598 -5.34 -21.77 -1.16
C ILE A 598 -5.26 -22.46 0.19
N ILE A 599 -4.49 -21.90 1.12
CA ILE A 599 -4.21 -22.48 2.43
C ILE A 599 -4.97 -21.70 3.51
N GLY A 600 -6.04 -22.29 4.04
CA GLY A 600 -6.94 -21.74 5.04
C GLY A 600 -8.33 -21.44 4.46
N GLY A 601 -9.36 -22.12 4.98
CA GLY A 601 -10.78 -22.02 4.63
C GLY A 601 -11.58 -21.01 5.48
N GLY A 602 -10.92 -19.97 6.00
CA GLY A 602 -11.60 -18.82 6.60
C GLY A 602 -12.20 -17.87 5.56
N LEU A 603 -12.75 -16.72 6.01
CA LEU A 603 -13.31 -15.68 5.13
C LEU A 603 -12.39 -15.31 3.97
N ALA A 604 -11.10 -15.08 4.24
CA ALA A 604 -10.13 -14.68 3.23
C ALA A 604 -9.95 -15.77 2.15
N GLY A 605 -9.75 -17.03 2.57
CA GLY A 605 -9.50 -18.12 1.63
C GLY A 605 -10.72 -18.51 0.83
N MET A 606 -11.92 -18.54 1.45
CA MET A 606 -13.16 -18.80 0.73
C MET A 606 -13.47 -17.68 -0.28
N THR A 607 -13.26 -16.42 0.09
CA THR A 607 -13.44 -15.29 -0.84
C THR A 607 -12.47 -15.39 -2.02
N ALA A 608 -11.18 -15.64 -1.75
CA ALA A 608 -10.17 -15.80 -2.79
C ALA A 608 -10.46 -17.02 -3.69
N ALA A 609 -10.93 -18.13 -3.12
CA ALA A 609 -11.30 -19.34 -3.86
C ALA A 609 -12.42 -19.07 -4.87
N LEU A 610 -13.49 -18.39 -4.43
CA LEU A 610 -14.60 -18.02 -5.32
C LEU A 610 -14.15 -17.08 -6.43
N ASP A 611 -13.30 -16.10 -6.12
CA ASP A 611 -12.82 -15.14 -7.12
C ASP A 611 -11.93 -15.79 -8.19
N VAL A 612 -11.05 -16.71 -7.79
CA VAL A 612 -10.21 -17.46 -8.73
C VAL A 612 -11.06 -18.39 -9.59
N ALA A 613 -12.01 -19.11 -8.96
CA ALA A 613 -12.94 -20.01 -9.66
C ALA A 613 -13.84 -19.27 -10.66
N ARG A 614 -14.41 -18.11 -10.28
CA ARG A 614 -15.23 -17.27 -11.17
C ARG A 614 -14.48 -16.73 -12.37
N GLN A 615 -13.15 -16.63 -12.26
CA GLN A 615 -12.30 -16.27 -13.38
C GLN A 615 -11.96 -17.46 -14.31
N GLY A 616 -12.42 -18.66 -13.98
CA GLY A 616 -12.29 -19.87 -14.80
C GLY A 616 -11.13 -20.78 -14.42
N PHE A 617 -10.52 -20.61 -13.24
CA PHE A 617 -9.36 -21.39 -12.80
C PHE A 617 -9.72 -22.37 -11.68
N GLU A 618 -9.11 -23.56 -11.70
CA GLU A 618 -9.31 -24.59 -10.67
C GLU A 618 -8.66 -24.18 -9.34
N VAL A 619 -9.27 -24.55 -8.21
CA VAL A 619 -8.79 -24.19 -6.87
C VAL A 619 -8.73 -25.41 -5.96
N HIS A 620 -7.60 -25.61 -5.30
CA HIS A 620 -7.45 -26.53 -4.18
C HIS A 620 -7.49 -25.73 -2.88
N LEU A 621 -8.60 -25.80 -2.13
CA LEU A 621 -8.79 -25.11 -0.85
C LEU A 621 -8.50 -26.06 0.32
N VAL A 622 -7.41 -25.85 1.03
CA VAL A 622 -6.99 -26.69 2.16
C VAL A 622 -7.38 -26.02 3.48
N GLU A 623 -8.19 -26.72 4.30
CA GLU A 623 -8.60 -26.27 5.63
C GLU A 623 -8.14 -27.28 6.68
N ARG A 624 -7.49 -26.77 7.74
CA ARG A 624 -6.94 -27.59 8.82
C ARG A 624 -8.03 -28.19 9.69
N GLU A 625 -9.06 -27.40 10.00
CA GLU A 625 -10.20 -27.84 10.80
C GLU A 625 -11.18 -28.67 9.96
N GLY A 626 -12.10 -29.38 10.62
CA GLY A 626 -13.11 -30.19 9.93
C GLY A 626 -14.19 -29.37 9.19
N GLU A 627 -14.25 -28.06 9.42
CA GLU A 627 -15.28 -27.16 8.90
C GLU A 627 -14.66 -25.85 8.41
N LEU A 628 -15.28 -25.26 7.38
CA LEU A 628 -14.91 -23.93 6.87
C LEU A 628 -15.40 -22.80 7.80
N GLY A 629 -14.89 -21.59 7.58
CA GLY A 629 -15.36 -20.36 8.22
C GLY A 629 -14.34 -19.68 9.14
N GLY A 630 -13.45 -20.45 9.76
CA GLY A 630 -12.45 -19.91 10.69
C GLY A 630 -13.11 -19.07 11.79
N HIS A 631 -12.60 -17.86 12.05
CA HIS A 631 -13.14 -16.95 13.08
C HIS A 631 -14.57 -16.49 12.83
N LEU A 632 -15.06 -16.51 11.59
CA LEU A 632 -16.44 -16.09 11.32
C LEU A 632 -17.46 -17.01 12.00
N ASN A 633 -17.09 -18.26 12.33
CA ASN A 633 -17.94 -19.14 13.13
C ASN A 633 -18.25 -18.58 14.53
N ARG A 634 -17.50 -17.57 14.99
CA ARG A 634 -17.62 -16.96 16.33
C ARG A 634 -17.98 -15.47 16.29
N ILE A 635 -18.26 -14.91 15.11
CA ILE A 635 -18.67 -13.51 14.94
C ILE A 635 -20.13 -13.51 14.49
N TYR A 636 -20.98 -12.76 15.17
CA TYR A 636 -22.43 -12.85 14.96
C TYR A 636 -23.00 -11.62 14.27
N PHE A 637 -22.46 -10.44 14.55
CA PHE A 637 -22.96 -9.20 13.97
C PHE A 637 -21.85 -8.20 13.63
N THR A 638 -22.08 -7.39 12.60
CA THR A 638 -21.20 -6.27 12.22
C THR A 638 -21.54 -5.00 13.00
N LEU A 639 -20.67 -3.98 12.92
CA LEU A 639 -20.93 -2.65 13.50
C LEU A 639 -22.16 -1.97 12.85
N LYS A 640 -22.43 -2.28 11.57
CA LYS A 640 -23.61 -1.84 10.82
C LYS A 640 -24.87 -2.67 11.15
N GLY A 641 -24.72 -3.76 11.92
CA GLY A 641 -25.83 -4.59 12.40
C GLY A 641 -26.20 -5.77 11.50
N GLU A 642 -25.39 -6.08 10.48
CA GLU A 642 -25.60 -7.21 9.56
C GLU A 642 -25.39 -8.56 10.29
N ASP A 643 -26.13 -9.60 9.88
CA ASP A 643 -25.99 -10.98 10.38
C ASP A 643 -24.81 -11.69 9.71
N VAL A 644 -23.75 -11.94 10.47
CA VAL A 644 -22.52 -12.57 9.95
C VAL A 644 -22.71 -14.07 9.72
N GLN A 645 -23.54 -14.73 10.53
CA GLN A 645 -23.77 -16.18 10.42
C GLN A 645 -24.58 -16.52 9.16
N GLU A 646 -25.52 -15.66 8.77
CA GLU A 646 -26.21 -15.78 7.48
C GLU A 646 -25.25 -15.64 6.30
N ARG A 647 -24.38 -14.63 6.32
CA ARG A 647 -23.37 -14.42 5.27
C ARG A 647 -22.37 -15.55 5.19
N LEU A 648 -21.97 -16.13 6.32
CA LEU A 648 -21.10 -17.30 6.35
C LEU A 648 -21.76 -18.53 5.71
N ARG A 649 -23.02 -18.82 6.06
CA ARG A 649 -23.77 -19.92 5.43
C ARG A 649 -23.91 -19.72 3.93
N ASP A 650 -24.15 -18.49 3.48
CA ASP A 650 -24.18 -18.18 2.05
C ASP A 650 -22.85 -18.44 1.36
N LEU A 651 -21.75 -18.00 1.98
CA LEU A 651 -20.40 -18.19 1.45
C LEU A 651 -20.04 -19.67 1.34
N ILE A 652 -20.32 -20.48 2.36
CA ILE A 652 -20.09 -21.93 2.34
C ILE A 652 -20.93 -22.60 1.25
N ARG A 653 -22.22 -22.26 1.13
CA ARG A 653 -23.07 -22.79 0.04
C ARG A 653 -22.53 -22.48 -1.35
N ARG A 654 -21.95 -21.29 -1.54
CA ARG A 654 -21.33 -20.89 -2.82
C ARG A 654 -20.05 -21.68 -3.10
N ILE A 655 -19.24 -21.97 -2.07
CA ILE A 655 -18.07 -22.83 -2.19
C ILE A 655 -18.48 -24.25 -2.56
N ASP A 656 -19.42 -24.84 -1.83
CA ASP A 656 -19.88 -26.22 -2.05
C ASP A 656 -20.57 -26.39 -3.42
N GLY A 657 -21.16 -25.31 -3.95
CA GLY A 657 -21.84 -25.30 -5.25
C GLY A 657 -20.94 -25.00 -6.45
N GLU A 658 -19.66 -24.65 -6.25
CA GLU A 658 -18.75 -24.25 -7.32
C GLU A 658 -17.89 -25.45 -7.78
N PRO A 659 -18.10 -25.99 -9.00
CA PRO A 659 -17.41 -27.19 -9.48
C PRO A 659 -15.89 -27.04 -9.63
N LEU A 660 -15.37 -25.81 -9.76
CA LEU A 660 -13.93 -25.55 -9.88
C LEU A 660 -13.20 -25.52 -8.54
N ILE A 661 -13.90 -25.65 -7.41
CA ILE A 661 -13.29 -25.61 -6.07
C ILE A 661 -13.27 -27.01 -5.45
N HIS A 662 -12.07 -27.47 -5.13
CA HIS A 662 -11.82 -28.73 -4.43
C HIS A 662 -11.44 -28.44 -2.98
N VAL A 663 -12.35 -28.76 -2.06
CA VAL A 663 -12.16 -28.51 -0.62
C VAL A 663 -11.54 -29.74 0.06
N TYR A 664 -10.48 -29.52 0.83
CA TYR A 664 -9.79 -30.53 1.63
C TYR A 664 -9.90 -30.16 3.13
N PRO A 665 -11.03 -30.47 3.80
CA PRO A 665 -11.19 -30.20 5.23
C PRO A 665 -10.38 -31.21 6.06
N GLY A 666 -9.97 -30.81 7.27
CA GLY A 666 -9.17 -31.65 8.16
C GLY A 666 -7.77 -31.96 7.62
N CYS A 667 -7.23 -31.14 6.72
CA CYS A 667 -5.98 -31.38 6.00
C CYS A 667 -4.98 -30.23 6.15
N VAL A 668 -3.70 -30.55 6.02
CA VAL A 668 -2.58 -29.59 6.06
C VAL A 668 -1.65 -29.81 4.88
N VAL A 669 -0.95 -28.75 4.48
CA VAL A 669 0.12 -28.84 3.49
C VAL A 669 1.41 -29.22 4.20
N THR A 670 2.03 -30.32 3.77
CA THR A 670 3.26 -30.87 4.39
C THR A 670 4.53 -30.55 3.60
N GLU A 671 4.41 -30.32 2.29
CA GLU A 671 5.53 -29.96 1.41
C GLU A 671 5.03 -29.06 0.27
N ILE A 672 5.83 -28.04 -0.07
CA ILE A 672 5.64 -27.21 -1.26
C ILE A 672 6.96 -27.15 -2.01
N ALA A 673 6.96 -27.60 -3.26
CA ALA A 673 8.11 -27.58 -4.15
C ALA A 673 7.75 -26.91 -5.48
N GLY A 674 8.76 -26.54 -6.26
CA GLY A 674 8.58 -25.92 -7.57
C GLY A 674 8.74 -24.40 -7.54
N TYR A 675 8.07 -23.73 -8.47
CA TYR A 675 8.21 -22.29 -8.70
C TYR A 675 6.95 -21.71 -9.35
N VAL A 676 6.84 -20.38 -9.46
CA VAL A 676 5.73 -19.69 -10.11
C VAL A 676 5.32 -20.35 -11.43
N GLY A 677 4.03 -20.67 -11.55
CA GLY A 677 3.44 -21.38 -12.67
C GLY A 677 3.56 -22.91 -12.61
N ASN A 678 4.45 -23.49 -11.78
CA ASN A 678 4.70 -24.93 -11.68
C ASN A 678 5.07 -25.34 -10.25
N PHE A 679 4.16 -25.12 -9.32
CA PHE A 679 4.27 -25.64 -7.97
C PHE A 679 3.66 -27.04 -7.86
N LYS A 680 4.13 -27.77 -6.86
CA LYS A 680 3.70 -29.10 -6.52
C LYS A 680 3.64 -29.22 -5.00
N SER A 681 2.47 -29.54 -4.47
CA SER A 681 2.21 -29.56 -3.03
C SER A 681 1.65 -30.88 -2.57
N LYS A 682 2.08 -31.30 -1.37
CA LYS A 682 1.54 -32.46 -0.68
C LYS A 682 0.57 -32.03 0.41
N ILE A 683 -0.60 -32.67 0.41
CA ILE A 683 -1.69 -32.42 1.34
C ILE A 683 -1.93 -33.71 2.13
N ALA A 684 -1.98 -33.62 3.46
CA ALA A 684 -2.18 -34.76 4.34
C ALA A 684 -3.27 -34.48 5.38
N PRO A 685 -4.06 -35.48 5.81
CA PRO A 685 -4.96 -35.34 6.95
C PRO A 685 -4.21 -34.94 8.23
N VAL A 686 -4.83 -34.11 9.06
CA VAL A 686 -4.33 -33.78 10.40
C VAL A 686 -4.26 -35.06 11.23
N GLY A 687 -3.07 -35.37 11.78
CA GLY A 687 -2.82 -36.62 12.52
C GLY A 687 -2.19 -37.76 11.70
N GLY A 688 -1.90 -37.54 10.42
CA GLY A 688 -1.23 -38.50 9.53
C GLY A 688 -2.21 -39.35 8.72
N GLY A 689 -1.81 -39.75 7.51
CA GLY A 689 -2.67 -40.47 6.58
C GLY A 689 -2.06 -40.56 5.17
N ILE A 690 -2.88 -40.93 4.19
CA ILE A 690 -2.47 -40.96 2.78
C ILE A 690 -2.30 -39.52 2.30
N GLU A 691 -1.09 -39.19 1.83
CA GLU A 691 -0.81 -37.89 1.21
C GLU A 691 -1.40 -37.83 -0.20
N ALA A 692 -2.08 -36.74 -0.51
CA ALA A 692 -2.47 -36.37 -1.86
C ALA A 692 -1.47 -35.35 -2.42
N GLU A 693 -1.18 -35.44 -3.71
CA GLU A 693 -0.27 -34.53 -4.39
C GLU A 693 -1.04 -33.72 -5.43
N VAL A 694 -0.90 -32.39 -5.37
CA VAL A 694 -1.58 -31.45 -6.26
C VAL A 694 -0.57 -30.57 -6.98
N GLU A 695 -0.79 -30.34 -8.28
CA GLU A 695 -0.01 -29.41 -9.09
C GLU A 695 -0.79 -28.11 -9.27
N HIS A 696 -0.12 -26.97 -9.14
CA HIS A 696 -0.75 -25.65 -9.23
C HIS A 696 0.22 -24.57 -9.69
N GLY A 697 -0.30 -23.47 -10.19
CA GLY A 697 0.52 -22.35 -10.69
C GLY A 697 0.88 -21.33 -9.61
N VAL A 698 0.05 -21.20 -8.58
CA VAL A 698 0.15 -20.15 -7.55
C VAL A 698 -0.34 -20.63 -6.19
N VAL A 699 0.15 -20.00 -5.13
CA VAL A 699 -0.27 -20.24 -3.74
C VAL A 699 -0.85 -18.96 -3.14
N ILE A 700 -1.98 -19.06 -2.45
CA ILE A 700 -2.53 -17.98 -1.61
C ILE A 700 -2.54 -18.45 -0.15
N VAL A 701 -1.83 -17.73 0.71
CA VAL A 701 -1.78 -17.96 2.15
C VAL A 701 -2.89 -17.19 2.84
N ALA A 702 -3.85 -17.89 3.43
CA ALA A 702 -5.03 -17.35 4.09
C ALA A 702 -5.31 -18.03 5.44
N THR A 703 -4.25 -18.45 6.14
CA THR A 703 -4.31 -19.28 7.37
C THR A 703 -4.93 -18.59 8.58
N GLY A 704 -5.24 -17.29 8.48
CA GLY A 704 -5.82 -16.53 9.56
C GLY A 704 -4.83 -16.23 10.70
N ALA A 705 -5.36 -16.06 11.90
CA ALA A 705 -4.64 -15.77 13.13
C ALA A 705 -5.42 -16.39 14.31
N GLY A 706 -4.97 -16.25 15.56
CA GLY A 706 -5.65 -16.68 16.77
C GLY A 706 -6.10 -15.50 17.65
N GLU A 707 -7.05 -15.77 18.56
CA GLU A 707 -7.35 -14.87 19.68
C GLU A 707 -6.40 -15.22 20.84
N PHE A 708 -5.69 -14.22 21.37
CA PHE A 708 -4.87 -14.37 22.56
C PHE A 708 -5.73 -14.80 23.75
N LYS A 709 -5.26 -15.79 24.51
CA LYS A 709 -5.89 -16.17 25.78
C LYS A 709 -5.18 -15.44 26.91
N PRO A 710 -5.82 -14.44 27.55
CA PRO A 710 -5.16 -13.63 28.57
C PRO A 710 -4.72 -14.47 29.77
N ASP A 711 -3.55 -14.16 30.32
CA ASP A 711 -2.99 -14.73 31.55
C ASP A 711 -3.05 -13.73 32.73
N LYS A 712 -3.84 -12.66 32.56
CA LYS A 712 -4.00 -11.55 33.50
C LYS A 712 -5.47 -11.21 33.69
N TYR A 713 -5.74 -10.34 34.68
CA TYR A 713 -7.08 -9.86 35.02
C TYR A 713 -8.06 -10.95 35.47
N LEU A 714 -7.56 -12.06 36.02
CA LEU A 714 -8.34 -13.22 36.49
C LEU A 714 -9.05 -14.00 35.37
N TYR A 715 -8.63 -13.86 34.11
CA TYR A 715 -9.14 -14.68 33.02
C TYR A 715 -8.83 -16.16 33.25
N GLY A 716 -9.83 -17.03 33.12
CA GLY A 716 -9.72 -18.46 33.44
C GLY A 716 -9.79 -18.78 34.94
N GLU A 717 -9.67 -17.79 35.82
CA GLU A 717 -9.77 -17.93 37.28
C GLU A 717 -11.16 -17.58 37.80
N ASP A 718 -11.78 -16.50 37.31
CA ASP A 718 -13.15 -16.09 37.64
C ASP A 718 -14.06 -16.15 36.39
N PRO A 719 -15.20 -16.87 36.44
CA PRO A 719 -16.08 -17.06 35.28
C PRO A 719 -16.77 -15.78 34.79
N ARG A 720 -16.69 -14.67 35.54
CA ARG A 720 -17.21 -13.35 35.13
C ARG A 720 -16.18 -12.53 34.34
N VAL A 721 -14.97 -13.04 34.16
CA VAL A 721 -13.95 -12.43 33.31
C VAL A 721 -13.91 -13.18 31.99
N ILE A 722 -14.34 -12.52 30.92
CA ILE A 722 -14.49 -13.12 29.59
C ILE A 722 -13.84 -12.24 28.51
N THR A 723 -13.63 -12.77 27.31
CA THR A 723 -13.17 -11.97 26.16
C THR A 723 -14.33 -11.25 25.45
N GLN A 724 -14.00 -10.30 24.56
CA GLN A 724 -15.00 -9.67 23.68
C GLN A 724 -15.73 -10.68 22.78
N SER A 725 -15.01 -11.68 22.27
CA SER A 725 -15.60 -12.75 21.44
C SER A 725 -16.60 -13.59 22.23
N GLU A 726 -16.25 -13.95 23.47
CA GLU A 726 -17.13 -14.68 24.38
C GLU A 726 -18.37 -13.86 24.76
N LEU A 727 -18.21 -12.55 25.03
CA LEU A 727 -19.35 -11.65 25.25
C LEU A 727 -20.30 -11.65 24.04
N GLU A 728 -19.76 -11.55 22.83
CA GLU A 728 -20.56 -11.53 21.60
C GLU A 728 -21.37 -12.81 21.44
N GLU A 729 -20.77 -13.97 21.69
CA GLU A 729 -21.47 -15.26 21.69
C GLU A 729 -22.59 -15.30 22.74
N LEU A 730 -22.35 -14.80 23.95
CA LEU A 730 -23.38 -14.74 24.99
C LEU A 730 -24.55 -13.82 24.62
N LEU A 731 -24.27 -12.70 23.95
CA LEU A 731 -25.29 -11.79 23.44
C LEU A 731 -26.10 -12.43 22.32
N ALA A 732 -25.44 -13.07 21.36
CA ALA A 732 -26.09 -13.71 20.22
C ALA A 732 -26.96 -14.91 20.62
N THR A 733 -26.50 -15.70 21.60
CA THR A 733 -27.24 -16.87 22.10
C THR A 733 -28.33 -16.52 23.12
N GLY A 734 -28.50 -15.23 23.46
CA GLY A 734 -29.50 -14.77 24.43
C GLY A 734 -29.23 -15.20 25.88
N LYS A 735 -28.00 -15.63 26.20
CA LYS A 735 -27.57 -16.00 27.55
C LYS A 735 -27.42 -14.79 28.48
N ILE A 736 -27.26 -13.59 27.91
CA ILE A 736 -27.41 -12.31 28.61
C ILE A 736 -28.79 -11.74 28.25
N GLN A 737 -29.74 -11.75 29.20
CA GLN A 737 -31.11 -11.29 28.97
C GLN A 737 -31.33 -9.81 29.29
N PRO A 738 -32.06 -9.06 28.45
CA PRO A 738 -32.56 -7.71 28.71
C PRO A 738 -33.19 -7.55 30.11
N GLY A 739 -32.80 -6.52 30.87
CA GLY A 739 -33.40 -6.19 32.16
C GLY A 739 -33.06 -7.12 33.33
N SER A 740 -32.12 -8.06 33.15
CA SER A 740 -31.63 -8.89 34.25
C SER A 740 -30.76 -8.07 35.21
N ARG A 741 -31.37 -7.53 36.27
CA ARG A 741 -30.66 -6.78 37.33
C ARG A 741 -29.49 -7.58 37.89
N ALA A 742 -28.45 -6.88 38.34
CA ALA A 742 -27.37 -7.52 39.11
C ALA A 742 -27.97 -8.25 40.33
N ALA A 743 -27.57 -9.51 40.54
CA ALA A 743 -28.11 -10.34 41.61
C ALA A 743 -27.82 -9.77 43.02
N SER A 744 -26.81 -8.89 43.14
CA SER A 744 -26.34 -8.32 44.40
C SER A 744 -26.89 -6.92 44.74
N THR A 745 -27.26 -6.09 43.77
CA THR A 745 -27.51 -4.64 44.02
C THR A 745 -28.90 -4.11 43.61
N GLY A 746 -29.67 -4.85 42.80
CA GLY A 746 -30.98 -4.40 42.32
C GLY A 746 -30.94 -3.24 41.31
N THR A 747 -29.76 -2.85 40.80
CA THR A 747 -29.52 -1.88 39.71
C THR A 747 -29.25 -2.59 38.37
N GLY A 748 -29.09 -1.83 37.28
CA GLY A 748 -28.59 -2.35 36.00
C GLY A 748 -27.19 -2.95 36.14
N ARG A 749 -26.87 -3.97 35.34
CA ARG A 749 -25.57 -4.66 35.39
C ARG A 749 -24.43 -3.73 34.98
N THR A 750 -23.27 -3.92 35.60
CA THR A 750 -22.05 -3.17 35.32
C THR A 750 -21.04 -4.00 34.54
N PHE A 751 -20.73 -3.55 33.33
CA PHE A 751 -19.76 -4.15 32.42
C PHE A 751 -18.53 -3.26 32.36
N VAL A 752 -17.34 -3.82 32.64
CA VAL A 752 -16.07 -3.10 32.51
C VAL A 752 -15.25 -3.76 31.41
N MET A 753 -15.07 -3.05 30.29
CA MET A 753 -14.32 -3.51 29.13
C MET A 753 -12.89 -2.98 29.17
N ILE A 754 -11.88 -3.85 29.21
CA ILE A 754 -10.47 -3.46 29.25
C ILE A 754 -9.86 -3.60 27.85
N GLN A 755 -9.37 -2.50 27.29
CA GLN A 755 -8.73 -2.49 25.97
C GLN A 755 -7.26 -2.94 26.02
N CYS A 756 -6.70 -3.26 24.85
CA CYS A 756 -5.27 -3.57 24.65
C CYS A 756 -4.75 -4.75 25.49
N VAL A 757 -5.59 -5.76 25.77
CA VAL A 757 -5.18 -6.93 26.55
C VAL A 757 -4.36 -7.85 25.65
N GLY A 758 -3.04 -7.88 25.83
CA GLY A 758 -2.12 -8.64 24.98
C GLY A 758 -1.59 -7.88 23.76
N SER A 759 -1.93 -6.60 23.60
CA SER A 759 -1.50 -5.76 22.47
C SER A 759 -0.84 -4.48 22.98
N ARG A 760 0.11 -3.94 22.20
CA ARG A 760 0.87 -2.72 22.55
C ARG A 760 1.53 -2.86 23.94
N GLU A 761 2.09 -4.03 24.22
CA GLU A 761 2.80 -4.31 25.48
C GLU A 761 3.92 -5.33 25.26
N GLY A 762 5.04 -5.16 25.96
CA GLY A 762 6.19 -6.06 25.90
C GLY A 762 6.66 -6.33 24.46
N GLU A 763 6.85 -7.61 24.14
CA GLU A 763 7.26 -8.07 22.80
C GLU A 763 6.16 -7.93 21.73
N ARG A 764 4.90 -7.70 22.12
CA ARG A 764 3.75 -7.51 21.22
C ARG A 764 3.46 -6.03 21.01
N ASN A 765 4.44 -5.30 20.47
CA ASN A 765 4.34 -3.86 20.21
C ASN A 765 3.58 -3.54 18.90
N TYR A 766 2.35 -4.04 18.79
CA TYR A 766 1.43 -3.73 17.69
C TYR A 766 -0.01 -3.65 18.16
N CYS A 767 -0.83 -2.97 17.37
CA CYS A 767 -2.27 -2.89 17.56
C CYS A 767 -2.99 -4.06 16.90
N SER A 768 -3.95 -4.68 17.60
CA SER A 768 -4.82 -5.69 16.99
C SER A 768 -5.97 -5.13 16.15
N ARG A 769 -5.97 -3.81 15.90
CA ARG A 769 -6.81 -3.07 14.93
C ARG A 769 -8.33 -3.07 15.15
N ILE A 770 -8.92 -4.16 15.64
CA ILE A 770 -10.37 -4.36 15.74
C ILE A 770 -10.95 -4.15 17.14
N CYS A 771 -10.15 -4.37 18.19
CA CYS A 771 -10.60 -4.44 19.59
C CYS A 771 -11.41 -3.22 20.07
N CYS A 772 -10.99 -2.00 19.71
CA CYS A 772 -11.74 -0.78 20.03
C CYS A 772 -13.13 -0.75 19.38
N SER A 773 -13.21 -1.18 18.12
CA SER A 773 -14.47 -1.19 17.36
C SER A 773 -15.40 -2.30 17.84
N GLU A 774 -14.86 -3.46 18.23
CA GLU A 774 -15.63 -4.56 18.84
C GLU A 774 -16.20 -4.15 20.20
N ALA A 775 -15.41 -3.47 21.04
CA ALA A 775 -15.91 -2.97 22.31
C ALA A 775 -17.06 -1.96 22.13
N VAL A 776 -16.93 -1.04 21.18
CA VAL A 776 -18.02 -0.10 20.83
C VAL A 776 -19.24 -0.84 20.29
N LYS A 777 -19.05 -1.82 19.41
CA LYS A 777 -20.12 -2.66 18.84
C LYS A 777 -20.90 -3.38 19.95
N ASN A 778 -20.20 -4.08 20.83
CA ASN A 778 -20.80 -4.87 21.90
C ASN A 778 -21.42 -3.97 22.97
N ALA A 779 -20.83 -2.80 23.27
CA ALA A 779 -21.40 -1.83 24.19
C ALA A 779 -22.73 -1.25 23.67
N LEU A 780 -22.82 -0.91 22.38
CA LEU A 780 -24.06 -0.43 21.76
C LEU A 780 -25.15 -1.51 21.77
N ARG A 781 -24.78 -2.77 21.51
CA ARG A 781 -25.73 -3.90 21.59
C ARG A 781 -26.21 -4.15 23.01
N LEU A 782 -25.32 -4.08 23.99
CA LEU A 782 -25.69 -4.14 25.40
C LEU A 782 -26.65 -3.00 25.77
N LYS A 783 -26.38 -1.76 25.37
CA LYS A 783 -27.28 -0.62 25.61
C LYS A 783 -28.63 -0.75 24.92
N ALA A 784 -28.67 -1.34 23.73
CA ALA A 784 -29.93 -1.62 23.03
C ALA A 784 -30.75 -2.71 23.74
N ALA A 785 -30.08 -3.71 24.32
CA ALA A 785 -30.73 -4.79 25.07
C ALA A 785 -31.11 -4.38 26.50
N ASP A 786 -30.28 -3.58 27.18
CA ASP A 786 -30.46 -3.09 28.54
C ASP A 786 -30.00 -1.62 28.63
N PRO A 787 -30.92 -0.64 28.43
CA PRO A 787 -30.59 0.77 28.49
C PRO A 787 -29.99 1.22 29.83
N GLU A 788 -30.35 0.53 30.92
CA GLU A 788 -29.91 0.82 32.30
C GLU A 788 -28.55 0.18 32.63
N ALA A 789 -27.97 -0.62 31.74
CA ALA A 789 -26.65 -1.20 31.94
C ALA A 789 -25.58 -0.12 32.07
N ASN A 790 -24.72 -0.25 33.07
CA ASN A 790 -23.56 0.63 33.25
C ASN A 790 -22.39 0.02 32.47
N ILE A 791 -21.86 0.74 31.48
CA ILE A 791 -20.78 0.22 30.64
C ILE A 791 -19.60 1.18 30.70
N TYR A 792 -18.45 0.65 31.13
CA TYR A 792 -17.18 1.36 31.19
C TYR A 792 -16.21 0.74 30.20
N VAL A 793 -15.57 1.56 29.37
CA VAL A 793 -14.50 1.14 28.46
C VAL A 793 -13.20 1.79 28.90
N LEU A 794 -12.26 0.98 29.39
CA LEU A 794 -10.95 1.42 29.86
C LEU A 794 -9.96 1.35 28.70
N TYR A 795 -9.34 2.46 28.32
CA TYR A 795 -8.52 2.55 27.11
C TYR A 795 -7.25 3.41 27.25
N ARG A 796 -6.30 3.28 26.32
CA ARG A 796 -5.16 4.20 26.15
C ARG A 796 -5.42 5.24 25.06
N ASP A 797 -5.75 4.74 23.87
CA ASP A 797 -6.23 5.52 22.71
C ASP A 797 -7.45 4.82 22.11
N ILE A 798 -8.48 5.58 21.73
CA ILE A 798 -9.60 5.03 20.95
C ILE A 798 -9.26 5.07 19.45
N ARG A 799 -9.11 3.87 18.86
CA ARG A 799 -8.74 3.68 17.45
C ARG A 799 -9.93 3.31 16.55
N THR A 800 -11.04 4.02 16.68
CA THR A 800 -12.20 3.93 15.78
C THR A 800 -12.04 4.86 14.57
N TYR A 801 -11.18 4.49 13.62
CA TYR A 801 -10.86 5.27 12.41
C TYR A 801 -11.94 5.19 11.32
N GLY A 802 -11.89 6.09 10.33
CA GLY A 802 -12.93 6.21 9.31
C GLY A 802 -14.30 6.53 9.90
N GLU A 803 -15.34 5.97 9.29
CA GLU A 803 -16.73 6.01 9.76
C GLU A 803 -16.93 5.35 11.15
N ARG A 804 -16.00 4.49 11.61
CA ARG A 804 -16.12 3.84 12.91
C ARG A 804 -16.16 4.87 14.06
N GLU A 805 -15.63 6.07 13.83
CA GLU A 805 -15.71 7.19 14.78
C GLU A 805 -17.14 7.56 15.13
N VAL A 806 -18.04 7.52 14.15
CA VAL A 806 -19.45 7.86 14.34
C VAL A 806 -20.09 6.92 15.36
N TYR A 807 -19.72 5.64 15.35
CA TYR A 807 -20.21 4.66 16.32
C TYR A 807 -19.63 4.88 17.72
N PHE A 808 -18.38 5.31 17.82
CA PHE A 808 -17.80 5.73 19.10
C PHE A 808 -18.57 6.90 19.70
N GLN A 809 -18.92 7.91 18.88
CA GLN A 809 -19.75 9.02 19.33
C GLN A 809 -21.17 8.57 19.73
N ARG A 810 -21.78 7.65 18.97
CA ARG A 810 -23.09 7.06 19.31
C ARG A 810 -23.03 6.30 20.64
N ALA A 811 -21.96 5.54 20.92
CA ALA A 811 -21.79 4.85 22.19
C ALA A 811 -21.70 5.83 23.36
N ARG A 812 -20.96 6.93 23.21
CA ARG A 812 -20.91 8.01 24.20
C ARG A 812 -22.28 8.63 24.42
N ALA A 813 -23.03 8.92 23.36
CA ALA A 813 -24.37 9.48 23.44
C ALA A 813 -25.37 8.51 24.11
N ALA A 814 -25.16 7.20 23.99
CA ALA A 814 -25.94 6.16 24.67
C ALA A 814 -25.54 5.95 26.15
N GLY A 815 -24.63 6.76 26.69
CA GLY A 815 -24.20 6.70 28.10
C GLY A 815 -23.13 5.65 28.39
N VAL A 816 -22.37 5.19 27.39
CA VAL A 816 -21.16 4.39 27.63
C VAL A 816 -20.04 5.32 28.10
N VAL A 817 -19.41 4.99 29.23
CA VAL A 817 -18.36 5.79 29.85
C VAL A 817 -17.00 5.30 29.38
N PHE A 818 -16.16 6.21 28.90
CA PHE A 818 -14.80 5.90 28.41
C PHE A 818 -13.78 6.50 29.37
N ILE A 819 -12.97 5.66 30.01
CA ILE A 819 -11.95 6.10 30.98
C ILE A 819 -10.57 5.81 30.39
N ARG A 820 -9.77 6.86 30.25
CA ARG A 820 -8.39 6.72 29.78
C ARG A 820 -7.46 6.39 30.95
N TYR A 821 -6.65 5.35 30.78
CA TYR A 821 -5.59 4.97 31.71
C TYR A 821 -4.21 5.17 31.08
N PRO A 822 -3.18 5.52 31.87
CA PRO A 822 -1.82 5.69 31.36
C PRO A 822 -1.12 4.32 31.20
N GLU A 823 -0.17 4.24 30.28
CA GLU A 823 0.48 2.97 29.92
C GLU A 823 1.28 2.33 31.05
N ASP A 824 1.90 3.15 31.88
CA ASP A 824 2.70 2.75 33.04
C ASP A 824 1.86 2.35 34.27
N GLU A 825 0.55 2.61 34.26
CA GLU A 825 -0.36 2.25 35.35
C GLU A 825 -1.65 1.60 34.82
N PRO A 826 -1.57 0.34 34.35
CA PRO A 826 -2.72 -0.37 33.79
C PRO A 826 -3.80 -0.66 34.86
N PRO A 827 -5.06 -0.90 34.46
CA PRO A 827 -6.14 -1.26 35.40
C PRO A 827 -5.81 -2.52 36.17
N VAL A 828 -6.38 -2.67 37.37
CA VAL A 828 -6.26 -3.87 38.21
C VAL A 828 -7.64 -4.45 38.46
N VAL A 829 -7.77 -5.76 38.33
CA VAL A 829 -9.02 -6.50 38.62
C VAL A 829 -8.81 -7.31 39.89
N GLU A 830 -9.66 -7.11 40.89
CA GLU A 830 -9.56 -7.77 42.19
C GLU A 830 -10.92 -8.32 42.65
N PRO A 831 -10.96 -9.51 43.27
CA PRO A 831 -12.17 -10.00 43.92
C PRO A 831 -12.32 -9.33 45.30
N VAL A 832 -13.52 -8.85 45.60
CA VAL A 832 -13.88 -8.28 46.90
C VAL A 832 -14.74 -9.29 47.66
N ALA A 833 -14.33 -9.66 48.88
CA ALA A 833 -15.12 -10.55 49.73
C ALA A 833 -16.46 -9.90 50.10
N GLY A 834 -17.57 -10.54 49.71
CA GLY A 834 -18.92 -10.13 50.12
C GLY A 834 -19.29 -10.66 51.52
N PRO A 835 -20.31 -10.11 52.18
CA PRO A 835 -20.85 -10.67 53.42
C PRO A 835 -21.43 -12.08 53.19
N GLU A 836 -21.25 -12.99 54.16
CA GLU A 836 -21.87 -14.32 54.13
C GLU A 836 -23.40 -14.19 54.13
N VAL A 837 -24.06 -14.70 53.08
CA VAL A 837 -25.52 -14.80 53.05
C VAL A 837 -25.92 -16.19 53.51
N GLU A 838 -26.47 -16.30 54.72
CA GLU A 838 -27.09 -17.54 55.21
C GLU A 838 -28.39 -17.80 54.44
N GLN A 839 -28.34 -18.63 53.40
CA GLN A 839 -29.50 -19.41 52.98
C GLN A 839 -29.10 -20.88 52.86
N GLY A 840 -29.55 -21.67 53.85
CA GLY A 840 -29.80 -23.10 53.70
C GLY A 840 -28.61 -23.97 53.31
N GLY A 841 -27.49 -23.88 54.04
CA GLY A 841 -26.45 -24.93 54.07
C GLY A 841 -25.56 -25.03 52.83
N LYS A 842 -24.34 -24.50 52.97
CA LYS A 842 -23.25 -24.32 51.96
C LYS A 842 -23.35 -23.02 51.14
N GLY A 843 -23.29 -21.87 51.83
CA GLY A 843 -23.07 -20.59 51.18
C GLY A 843 -21.63 -20.47 50.67
N LYS A 844 -21.45 -20.23 49.36
CA LYS A 844 -20.21 -19.62 48.84
C LYS A 844 -20.36 -18.10 48.96
N PRO A 845 -19.33 -17.35 49.38
CA PRO A 845 -19.37 -15.90 49.31
C PRO A 845 -19.55 -15.50 47.84
N VAL A 846 -20.60 -14.73 47.53
CA VAL A 846 -20.73 -14.08 46.22
C VAL A 846 -19.84 -12.84 46.28
N GLY A 847 -18.52 -13.02 46.13
CA GLY A 847 -17.59 -11.90 46.10
C GLY A 847 -17.83 -11.04 44.86
N GLU A 848 -17.84 -9.72 44.99
CA GLU A 848 -17.97 -8.78 43.87
C GLU A 848 -16.63 -8.65 43.12
N LEU A 849 -16.63 -8.40 41.81
CA LEU A 849 -15.39 -7.97 41.14
C LEU A 849 -15.28 -6.45 41.25
N ARG A 850 -14.06 -5.96 41.45
CA ARG A 850 -13.75 -4.54 41.44
C ARG A 850 -12.62 -4.28 40.46
N VAL A 851 -12.80 -3.27 39.60
CA VAL A 851 -11.77 -2.81 38.69
C VAL A 851 -11.28 -1.45 39.15
N VAL A 852 -9.98 -1.37 39.48
CA VAL A 852 -9.33 -0.13 39.91
C VAL A 852 -8.52 0.41 38.75
N VAL A 853 -8.77 1.67 38.37
CA VAL A 853 -8.09 2.33 37.25
C VAL A 853 -7.76 3.76 37.62
N ARG A 854 -6.59 4.27 37.19
CA ARG A 854 -6.29 5.69 37.28
C ARG A 854 -6.91 6.43 36.11
N ASP A 855 -7.85 7.32 36.41
CA ASP A 855 -8.43 8.20 35.42
C ASP A 855 -7.50 9.40 35.19
N THR A 856 -6.99 9.51 33.97
CA THR A 856 -6.10 10.63 33.60
C THR A 856 -6.76 12.00 33.66
N LEU A 857 -8.08 12.10 33.48
CA LEU A 857 -8.82 13.37 33.55
C LEU A 857 -9.10 13.79 34.99
N LEU A 858 -9.42 12.84 35.87
CA LEU A 858 -9.67 13.14 37.29
C LEU A 858 -8.37 13.25 38.10
N GLY A 859 -7.26 12.72 37.59
CA GLY A 859 -5.98 12.66 38.30
C GLY A 859 -5.99 11.70 39.50
N SER A 860 -7.02 10.86 39.65
CA SER A 860 -7.22 9.97 40.80
C SER A 860 -7.57 8.54 40.39
N LYS A 861 -7.41 7.59 41.31
CA LYS A 861 -7.88 6.21 41.12
C LYS A 861 -9.39 6.13 41.32
N VAL A 862 -10.06 5.47 40.39
CA VAL A 862 -11.49 5.16 40.45
C VAL A 862 -11.63 3.64 40.63
N ALA A 863 -12.48 3.25 41.57
CA ALA A 863 -12.80 1.84 41.81
C ALA A 863 -14.23 1.58 41.32
N ILE A 864 -14.35 0.70 40.32
CA ILE A 864 -15.61 0.42 39.62
C ILE A 864 -16.05 -1.00 40.01
N PRO A 865 -17.22 -1.19 40.66
CA PRO A 865 -17.78 -2.52 40.85
C PRO A 865 -18.16 -3.10 39.48
N ALA A 866 -17.81 -4.36 39.23
CA ALA A 866 -18.04 -5.02 37.96
C ALA A 866 -18.83 -6.31 38.17
N ASP A 867 -19.98 -6.42 37.49
CA ASP A 867 -20.70 -7.70 37.37
C ASP A 867 -20.01 -8.60 36.35
N MET A 868 -19.39 -7.99 35.34
CA MET A 868 -18.62 -8.69 34.32
C MET A 868 -17.45 -7.83 33.84
N VAL A 869 -16.29 -8.47 33.69
CA VAL A 869 -15.10 -7.85 33.10
C VAL A 869 -14.88 -8.46 31.72
N VAL A 870 -14.73 -7.60 30.72
CA VAL A 870 -14.64 -8.01 29.31
C VAL A 870 -13.30 -7.58 28.75
N LEU A 871 -12.47 -8.56 28.40
CA LEU A 871 -11.11 -8.34 27.94
C LEU A 871 -11.08 -8.25 26.41
N ALA A 872 -10.61 -7.12 25.89
CA ALA A 872 -10.37 -6.98 24.45
C ALA A 872 -9.00 -7.59 24.11
N ALA A 873 -9.01 -8.92 23.97
CA ALA A 873 -7.84 -9.75 23.73
C ALA A 873 -7.20 -9.47 22.36
N ALA A 874 -5.88 -9.61 22.29
CA ALA A 874 -5.10 -9.43 21.08
C ALA A 874 -5.41 -10.49 20.01
N ILE A 875 -5.21 -10.13 18.75
CA ILE A 875 -5.01 -11.09 17.66
C ILE A 875 -3.53 -11.45 17.60
N VAL A 876 -3.23 -12.75 17.60
CA VAL A 876 -1.86 -13.30 17.56
C VAL A 876 -1.67 -14.19 16.33
N PRO A 877 -0.47 -14.26 15.72
CA PRO A 877 -0.25 -15.16 14.60
C PRO A 877 -0.38 -16.63 15.00
N ASN A 878 -0.63 -17.50 14.03
CA ASN A 878 -0.66 -18.95 14.26
C ASN A 878 0.75 -19.50 14.46
N ASP A 879 0.93 -20.44 15.39
CA ASP A 879 2.22 -21.10 15.64
C ASP A 879 2.79 -21.82 14.40
N SER A 880 1.90 -22.32 13.53
CA SER A 880 2.27 -22.99 12.27
C SER A 880 2.82 -22.04 11.19
N ASN A 881 2.76 -20.72 11.39
CA ASN A 881 3.30 -19.75 10.44
C ASN A 881 4.79 -19.97 10.18
N ARG A 882 5.57 -20.36 11.19
CA ARG A 882 7.02 -20.59 11.03
C ARG A 882 7.33 -21.74 10.08
N GLU A 883 6.61 -22.86 10.22
CA GLU A 883 6.78 -24.04 9.37
C GLU A 883 6.34 -23.72 7.93
N LEU A 884 5.18 -23.07 7.76
CA LEU A 884 4.68 -22.68 6.45
C LEU A 884 5.58 -21.64 5.76
N ALA A 885 6.11 -20.68 6.50
CA ALA A 885 7.07 -19.69 5.99
C ALA A 885 8.35 -20.34 5.46
N GLN A 886 8.85 -21.37 6.15
CA GLN A 886 10.01 -22.16 5.70
C GLN A 886 9.70 -22.92 4.40
N MET A 887 8.54 -23.56 4.30
CA MET A 887 8.11 -24.25 3.08
C MET A 887 8.02 -23.30 1.88
N LEU A 888 7.44 -22.11 2.09
CA LEU A 888 7.25 -21.09 1.05
C LEU A 888 8.50 -20.23 0.80
N LYS A 889 9.52 -20.34 1.65
CA LYS A 889 10.73 -19.50 1.64
C LYS A 889 10.41 -18.01 1.74
N VAL A 890 9.46 -17.64 2.58
CA VAL A 890 9.03 -16.25 2.80
C VAL A 890 9.34 -15.79 4.23
N PRO A 891 9.66 -14.51 4.45
CA PRO A 891 9.95 -14.00 5.79
C PRO A 891 8.67 -13.81 6.64
N LEU A 892 8.85 -13.91 7.95
CA LEU A 892 7.93 -13.38 8.95
C LEU A 892 8.48 -12.06 9.49
N ASP A 893 7.61 -11.20 9.99
CA ASP A 893 8.01 -10.02 10.77
C ASP A 893 8.37 -10.40 12.22
N ASP A 894 8.85 -9.43 12.99
CA ASP A 894 9.26 -9.61 14.38
C ASP A 894 8.12 -10.08 15.30
N ASN A 895 6.86 -9.94 14.86
CA ASN A 895 5.68 -10.35 15.60
C ASN A 895 5.18 -11.74 15.20
N GLY A 896 5.79 -12.40 14.20
CA GLY A 896 5.40 -13.71 13.70
C GLY A 896 4.31 -13.71 12.62
N PHE A 897 3.93 -12.54 12.09
CA PHE A 897 3.03 -12.44 10.93
C PHE A 897 3.82 -12.52 9.62
N PHE A 898 3.17 -12.91 8.54
CA PHE A 898 3.80 -12.96 7.22
C PHE A 898 4.18 -11.57 6.72
N LEU A 899 5.41 -11.40 6.21
CA LEU A 899 5.91 -10.14 5.66
C LEU A 899 5.69 -10.09 4.14
N GLU A 900 4.97 -9.06 3.70
CA GLU A 900 4.69 -8.75 2.31
C GLU A 900 5.94 -8.31 1.51
N ALA A 901 5.87 -8.33 0.19
CA ALA A 901 6.96 -7.94 -0.70
C ALA A 901 7.33 -6.45 -0.58
N HIS A 902 6.33 -5.59 -0.43
CA HIS A 902 6.52 -4.16 -0.21
C HIS A 902 5.27 -3.57 0.45
N MET A 903 5.43 -2.95 1.63
CA MET A 903 4.32 -2.48 2.46
C MET A 903 3.30 -1.62 1.70
N LYS A 904 3.77 -0.74 0.79
CA LYS A 904 2.92 0.18 0.02
C LYS A 904 2.35 -0.34 -1.30
N LEU A 905 3.22 -0.87 -2.17
CA LEU A 905 2.86 -1.12 -3.56
C LEU A 905 2.56 -2.58 -3.88
N ARG A 906 2.92 -3.50 -2.98
CA ARG A 906 2.71 -4.94 -3.13
C ARG A 906 2.24 -5.55 -1.79
N PRO A 907 1.12 -5.07 -1.22
CA PRO A 907 0.67 -5.45 0.13
C PRO A 907 0.10 -6.88 0.22
N VAL A 908 -0.09 -7.56 -0.91
CA VAL A 908 -0.65 -8.93 -0.99
C VAL A 908 0.27 -9.93 -1.68
N ASP A 909 1.44 -9.48 -2.14
CA ASP A 909 2.45 -10.36 -2.75
C ASP A 909 3.51 -10.73 -1.72
N PHE A 910 4.14 -11.90 -1.87
CA PHE A 910 5.43 -12.17 -1.25
C PHE A 910 6.60 -11.82 -2.18
N ALA A 911 7.81 -11.74 -1.61
CA ALA A 911 9.03 -11.65 -2.40
C ALA A 911 9.23 -12.89 -3.29
N THR A 912 8.77 -14.06 -2.84
CA THR A 912 8.67 -15.27 -3.66
C THR A 912 7.54 -15.11 -4.67
N GLU A 913 7.89 -15.10 -5.96
CA GLU A 913 6.92 -15.00 -7.06
C GLU A 913 5.91 -16.16 -7.05
N GLY A 914 4.65 -15.85 -7.40
CA GLY A 914 3.56 -16.83 -7.43
C GLY A 914 2.98 -17.19 -6.07
N VAL A 915 3.45 -16.56 -4.98
CA VAL A 915 2.91 -16.73 -3.63
C VAL A 915 2.31 -15.41 -3.18
N PHE A 916 1.06 -15.47 -2.72
CA PHE A 916 0.23 -14.33 -2.32
C PHE A 916 -0.30 -14.51 -0.91
N LEU A 917 -0.82 -13.43 -0.32
CA LEU A 917 -1.17 -13.35 1.09
C LEU A 917 -2.49 -12.61 1.29
N ALA A 918 -3.39 -13.18 2.12
CA ALA A 918 -4.68 -12.57 2.42
C ALA A 918 -5.11 -12.76 3.88
N GLY A 919 -5.83 -11.76 4.40
CA GLY A 919 -6.52 -11.80 5.69
C GLY A 919 -5.61 -11.67 6.90
N LEU A 920 -6.00 -12.30 8.01
CA LEU A 920 -5.34 -12.15 9.30
C LEU A 920 -3.93 -12.76 9.35
N ALA A 921 -3.58 -13.65 8.41
CA ALA A 921 -2.23 -14.21 8.27
C ALA A 921 -1.17 -13.11 8.05
N HIS A 922 -1.57 -12.00 7.42
CA HIS A 922 -0.70 -10.85 7.17
C HIS A 922 -0.52 -9.91 8.36
N ALA A 923 -1.61 -9.65 9.07
CA ALA A 923 -1.72 -8.76 10.23
C ALA A 923 -3.20 -8.69 10.68
N PRO A 924 -3.53 -8.23 11.90
CA PRO A 924 -4.91 -8.00 12.35
C PRO A 924 -5.69 -7.05 11.43
N LYS A 925 -6.94 -7.38 11.07
CA LYS A 925 -7.83 -6.64 10.13
C LYS A 925 -9.31 -6.84 10.44
N SER A 926 -10.16 -5.93 9.97
CA SER A 926 -11.62 -6.11 9.97
C SER A 926 -12.11 -7.01 8.83
N ILE A 927 -13.42 -7.31 8.82
CA ILE A 927 -14.08 -8.12 7.78
C ILE A 927 -13.93 -7.46 6.40
N ASP A 928 -14.27 -6.18 6.28
CA ASP A 928 -14.19 -5.41 5.04
C ASP A 928 -12.76 -5.36 4.47
N GLU A 929 -11.77 -5.15 5.33
CA GLU A 929 -10.36 -5.17 4.94
C GLU A 929 -9.89 -6.57 4.50
N THR A 930 -10.38 -7.61 5.18
CA THR A 930 -10.08 -9.02 4.85
C THR A 930 -10.65 -9.42 3.51
N VAL A 931 -11.89 -9.04 3.21
CA VAL A 931 -12.53 -9.30 1.91
C VAL A 931 -11.81 -8.56 0.80
N ALA A 932 -11.52 -7.26 0.98
CA ALA A 932 -10.76 -6.48 0.00
C ALA A 932 -9.37 -7.10 -0.30
N GLN A 933 -8.67 -7.58 0.75
CA GLN A 933 -7.38 -8.24 0.58
C GLN A 933 -7.48 -9.61 -0.09
N ALA A 934 -8.55 -10.35 0.13
CA ALA A 934 -8.81 -11.62 -0.54
C ALA A 934 -9.06 -11.44 -2.04
N HIS A 935 -9.92 -10.48 -2.41
CA HIS A 935 -10.12 -10.10 -3.82
C HIS A 935 -8.80 -9.68 -4.48
N ALA A 936 -7.98 -8.91 -3.75
CA ALA A 936 -6.67 -8.45 -4.24
C ALA A 936 -5.70 -9.62 -4.48
N ALA A 937 -5.59 -10.54 -3.52
CA ALA A 937 -4.73 -11.72 -3.66
C ALA A 937 -5.18 -12.61 -4.83
N ALA A 938 -6.48 -12.80 -5.01
CA ALA A 938 -7.04 -13.51 -6.17
C ALA A 938 -6.74 -12.80 -7.49
N ALA A 939 -6.93 -11.47 -7.56
CA ALA A 939 -6.61 -10.68 -8.75
C ALA A 939 -5.13 -10.81 -9.14
N ARG A 940 -4.23 -10.67 -8.16
CA ARG A 940 -2.78 -10.81 -8.37
C ARG A 940 -2.41 -12.24 -8.77
N ALA A 941 -2.99 -13.26 -8.16
CA ALA A 941 -2.83 -14.65 -8.58
C ALA A 941 -3.27 -14.88 -10.03
N CYS A 942 -4.40 -14.32 -10.45
CA CYS A 942 -4.93 -14.45 -11.80
C CYS A 942 -4.08 -13.72 -12.86
N THR A 943 -3.26 -12.71 -12.50
CA THR A 943 -2.26 -12.14 -13.43
C THR A 943 -1.22 -13.18 -13.87
N VAL A 944 -0.97 -14.21 -13.05
CA VAL A 944 -0.08 -15.32 -13.38
C VAL A 944 -0.85 -16.44 -14.08
N LEU A 945 -2.00 -16.84 -13.53
CA LEU A 945 -2.80 -17.96 -14.07
C LEU A 945 -3.38 -17.69 -15.46
N SER A 946 -3.54 -16.42 -15.85
CA SER A 946 -4.02 -16.05 -17.18
C SER A 946 -2.95 -16.13 -18.28
N LEU A 947 -1.69 -16.36 -17.92
CA LEU A 947 -0.60 -16.56 -18.88
C LEU A 947 -0.51 -18.03 -19.28
N GLU A 948 -0.32 -18.30 -20.57
CA GLU A 948 -0.01 -19.65 -21.07
C GLU A 948 1.41 -20.09 -20.66
N GLU A 949 2.36 -19.15 -20.71
CA GLU A 949 3.76 -19.37 -20.37
C GLU A 949 4.37 -18.17 -19.63
N ILE A 950 5.32 -18.45 -18.74
CA ILE A 950 6.16 -17.45 -18.06
C ILE A 950 7.57 -17.57 -18.60
N ARG A 951 8.19 -16.42 -18.89
CA ARG A 951 9.59 -16.35 -19.32
C ARG A 951 10.48 -16.39 -18.08
N SER A 952 11.18 -17.50 -17.89
CA SER A 952 12.17 -17.62 -16.83
C SER A 952 13.29 -16.58 -16.98
N ASP A 953 13.93 -16.23 -15.87
CA ASP A 953 15.14 -15.43 -15.90
C ASP A 953 16.23 -16.15 -16.74
N GLY A 954 17.11 -15.41 -17.41
CA GLY A 954 18.26 -15.91 -18.15
C GLY A 954 19.50 -16.09 -17.27
N ILE A 955 19.52 -15.52 -16.06
CA ILE A 955 20.60 -15.68 -15.08
C ILE A 955 20.53 -17.11 -14.50
N LYS A 956 21.24 -18.04 -15.15
CA LYS A 956 21.26 -19.47 -14.82
C LYS A 956 22.69 -19.99 -14.74
N SER A 957 22.87 -21.02 -13.92
CA SER A 957 24.12 -21.75 -13.88
C SER A 957 24.23 -22.69 -15.08
N GLU A 958 25.41 -22.73 -15.71
CA GLU A 958 25.73 -23.61 -16.83
C GLU A 958 26.96 -24.47 -16.51
N VAL A 959 26.99 -25.70 -17.03
CA VAL A 959 28.12 -26.63 -16.85
C VAL A 959 28.93 -26.73 -18.13
N ASN A 960 30.20 -26.34 -18.07
CA ASN A 960 31.19 -26.69 -19.08
C ASN A 960 31.57 -28.17 -18.93
N LYS A 961 31.00 -29.01 -19.80
CA LYS A 961 31.20 -30.46 -19.80
C LYS A 961 32.67 -30.88 -19.91
N ALA A 962 33.49 -30.11 -20.65
CA ALA A 962 34.91 -30.43 -20.84
C ALA A 962 35.75 -30.23 -19.57
N ARG A 963 35.28 -29.39 -18.64
CA ARG A 963 35.94 -29.13 -17.35
C ARG A 963 35.33 -29.93 -16.19
N CYS A 964 34.11 -30.41 -16.34
CA CYS A 964 33.39 -31.09 -15.28
C CYS A 964 34.00 -32.46 -14.99
N SER A 965 34.32 -32.73 -13.72
CA SER A 965 34.85 -34.01 -13.27
C SER A 965 33.79 -34.97 -12.73
N GLY A 966 32.50 -34.58 -12.77
CA GLY A 966 31.41 -35.40 -12.26
C GLY A 966 31.43 -35.64 -10.74
N CYS A 967 32.06 -34.75 -9.96
CA CYS A 967 32.30 -34.98 -8.52
C CYS A 967 31.05 -34.92 -7.62
N GLY A 968 29.90 -34.46 -8.13
CA GLY A 968 28.63 -34.43 -7.39
C GLY A 968 28.43 -33.29 -6.39
N MET A 969 29.47 -32.57 -5.97
CA MET A 969 29.35 -31.51 -4.94
C MET A 969 28.31 -30.42 -5.26
N CYS A 970 28.10 -30.13 -6.54
CA CYS A 970 27.11 -29.16 -6.99
C CYS A 970 25.66 -29.62 -6.78
N VAL A 971 25.41 -30.93 -6.73
CA VAL A 971 24.09 -31.51 -6.46
C VAL A 971 23.69 -31.21 -5.02
N ASP A 972 24.60 -31.46 -4.07
CA ASP A 972 24.33 -31.32 -2.63
C ASP A 972 24.03 -29.87 -2.21
N VAL A 973 24.67 -28.88 -2.85
CA VAL A 973 24.47 -27.46 -2.52
C VAL A 973 23.22 -26.87 -3.18
N CYS A 974 22.60 -27.55 -4.15
CA CYS A 974 21.45 -27.01 -4.87
C CYS A 974 20.15 -27.17 -4.08
N GLN A 975 19.72 -26.12 -3.38
CA GLN A 975 18.45 -26.08 -2.64
C GLN A 975 17.19 -26.23 -3.51
N TYR A 976 17.32 -26.15 -4.82
CA TYR A 976 16.21 -26.26 -5.79
C TYR A 976 16.19 -27.62 -6.49
N LYS A 977 17.12 -28.52 -6.16
CA LYS A 977 17.31 -29.82 -6.83
C LYS A 977 17.36 -29.69 -8.35
N ALA A 978 17.96 -28.59 -8.82
CA ALA A 978 18.06 -28.28 -10.24
C ALA A 978 19.22 -29.02 -10.92
N ILE A 979 20.07 -29.73 -10.17
CA ILE A 979 21.30 -30.32 -10.68
C ILE A 979 21.25 -31.84 -10.47
N GLU A 980 21.54 -32.59 -11.53
CA GLU A 980 21.68 -34.04 -11.52
C GLU A 980 23.05 -34.45 -12.07
N LEU A 981 23.52 -35.64 -11.69
CA LEU A 981 24.69 -36.25 -12.32
C LEU A 981 24.24 -37.13 -13.49
N ASP A 982 24.76 -36.83 -14.67
CA ASP A 982 24.69 -37.75 -15.80
C ASP A 982 25.82 -38.77 -15.67
N PHE A 983 25.49 -39.98 -15.23
CA PHE A 983 26.47 -41.05 -15.04
C PHE A 983 27.05 -41.60 -16.35
N LYS A 984 26.40 -41.38 -17.49
CA LYS A 984 26.91 -41.83 -18.79
C LYS A 984 28.02 -40.91 -19.26
N GLU A 985 27.76 -39.60 -19.22
CA GLU A 985 28.71 -38.57 -19.63
C GLU A 985 29.71 -38.19 -18.52
N ARG A 986 29.46 -38.64 -17.27
CA ARG A 986 30.22 -38.30 -16.06
C ARG A 986 30.32 -36.79 -15.80
N VAL A 987 29.24 -36.06 -16.08
CA VAL A 987 29.15 -34.62 -15.87
C VAL A 987 27.91 -34.26 -15.05
N ALA A 988 27.96 -33.10 -14.39
CA ALA A 988 26.76 -32.49 -13.84
C ALA A 988 25.90 -31.89 -14.96
N LYS A 989 24.58 -31.95 -14.81
CA LYS A 989 23.61 -31.34 -15.72
C LYS A 989 22.66 -30.48 -14.90
N ILE A 990 22.41 -29.27 -15.40
CA ILE A 990 21.54 -28.30 -14.74
C ILE A 990 20.24 -28.20 -15.52
N ASN A 991 19.13 -28.39 -14.83
CA ASN A 991 17.80 -28.07 -15.32
C ASN A 991 17.58 -26.56 -15.20
N ALA A 992 17.63 -25.87 -16.34
CA ALA A 992 17.50 -24.42 -16.40
C ALA A 992 16.15 -23.90 -15.87
N ALA A 993 15.08 -24.70 -15.95
CA ALA A 993 13.77 -24.32 -15.42
C ALA A 993 13.74 -24.28 -13.89
N LEU A 994 14.44 -25.21 -13.24
CA LEU A 994 14.54 -25.29 -11.77
C LEU A 994 15.64 -24.37 -11.19
N CYS A 995 16.67 -24.05 -11.97
CA CYS A 995 17.77 -23.22 -11.50
C CYS A 995 17.26 -21.80 -11.21
N LYS A 996 17.49 -21.28 -10.00
CA LYS A 996 17.12 -19.90 -9.61
C LYS A 996 18.28 -18.91 -9.69
N GLY A 997 19.40 -19.29 -10.31
CA GLY A 997 20.52 -18.38 -10.51
C GLY A 997 21.24 -17.95 -9.23
N CYS A 998 21.12 -18.69 -8.13
CA CYS A 998 21.72 -18.27 -6.85
C CYS A 998 23.26 -18.37 -6.79
N GLY A 999 23.90 -19.01 -7.77
CA GLY A 999 25.36 -19.11 -7.87
C GLY A 999 26.05 -20.09 -6.92
N ALA A 1000 25.34 -20.69 -5.94
CA ALA A 1000 25.94 -21.56 -4.93
C ALA A 1000 26.73 -22.76 -5.53
N CYS A 1001 26.23 -23.35 -6.62
CA CYS A 1001 26.91 -24.43 -7.31
C CYS A 1001 28.15 -23.97 -8.08
N ALA A 1002 28.15 -22.75 -8.62
CA ALA A 1002 29.31 -22.15 -9.29
C ALA A 1002 30.43 -21.89 -8.27
N ALA A 1003 30.10 -21.23 -7.16
CA ALA A 1003 31.03 -20.97 -6.05
C ALA A 1003 31.63 -22.26 -5.43
N THR A 1004 30.88 -23.37 -5.45
CA THR A 1004 31.34 -24.66 -4.93
C THR A 1004 32.20 -25.44 -5.94
N CYS A 1005 32.16 -25.10 -7.22
CA CYS A 1005 32.77 -25.90 -8.28
C CYS A 1005 34.31 -25.80 -8.28
N ARG A 1006 34.98 -26.78 -7.68
CA ARG A 1006 36.44 -26.79 -7.55
C ARG A 1006 37.21 -26.78 -8.87
N CYS A 1007 36.65 -27.35 -9.93
CA CYS A 1007 37.27 -27.35 -11.26
C CYS A 1007 36.88 -26.12 -12.11
N GLY A 1008 36.07 -25.20 -11.57
CA GLY A 1008 35.54 -24.04 -12.29
C GLY A 1008 34.72 -24.43 -13.51
N ALA A 1009 34.09 -25.61 -13.48
CA ALA A 1009 33.28 -26.13 -14.58
C ALA A 1009 31.86 -25.55 -14.59
N ILE A 1010 31.40 -24.95 -13.49
CA ILE A 1010 30.08 -24.34 -13.38
C ILE A 1010 30.25 -22.84 -13.31
N THR A 1011 29.54 -22.11 -14.17
CA THR A 1011 29.53 -20.65 -14.19
C THR A 1011 28.10 -20.16 -14.06
N LEU A 1012 27.89 -19.07 -13.31
CA LEU A 1012 26.62 -18.36 -13.28
C LEU A 1012 26.60 -17.31 -14.39
N LYS A 1013 25.73 -17.48 -15.40
CA LYS A 1013 25.60 -16.50 -16.47
C LYS A 1013 25.10 -15.15 -15.94
N GLY A 1014 25.70 -14.05 -16.39
CA GLY A 1014 25.43 -12.70 -15.89
C GLY A 1014 26.08 -12.38 -14.54
N PHE A 1015 26.76 -13.34 -13.91
CA PHE A 1015 27.65 -13.15 -12.77
C PHE A 1015 28.83 -14.13 -12.87
N THR A 1016 29.53 -14.09 -14.00
CA THR A 1016 30.68 -14.99 -14.24
C THR A 1016 31.86 -14.61 -13.35
N ASP A 1017 32.80 -15.53 -13.12
CA ASP A 1017 34.00 -15.21 -12.32
C ASP A 1017 34.79 -14.04 -12.94
N GLU A 1018 34.84 -13.96 -14.28
CA GLU A 1018 35.50 -12.87 -15.00
C GLU A 1018 34.76 -11.53 -14.79
N GLU A 1019 33.42 -11.53 -14.84
CA GLU A 1019 32.59 -10.36 -14.55
C GLU A 1019 32.79 -9.86 -13.11
N ILE A 1020 32.74 -10.76 -12.12
CA ILE A 1020 32.91 -10.40 -10.70
C ILE A 1020 34.34 -9.90 -10.44
N LEU A 1021 35.36 -10.59 -10.97
CA LEU A 1021 36.74 -10.14 -10.83
C LEU A 1021 36.98 -8.80 -11.52
N ALA A 1022 36.31 -8.50 -12.63
CA ALA A 1022 36.39 -7.19 -13.27
C ALA A 1022 35.77 -6.09 -12.38
N GLU A 1023 34.66 -6.34 -11.69
CA GLU A 1023 34.13 -5.39 -10.69
C GLU A 1023 35.11 -5.18 -9.55
N VAL A 1024 35.68 -6.26 -8.99
CA VAL A 1024 36.59 -6.17 -7.84
C VAL A 1024 37.89 -5.49 -8.20
N ASN A 1025 38.52 -5.83 -9.33
CA ASN A 1025 39.78 -5.24 -9.78
C ASN A 1025 39.61 -3.80 -10.29
N ALA A 1026 38.38 -3.33 -10.46
CA ALA A 1026 38.12 -1.97 -10.85
C ALA A 1026 38.44 -0.98 -9.72
N ILE A 1027 38.41 -1.40 -8.45
CA ILE A 1027 38.78 -0.59 -7.27
C ILE A 1027 40.13 -1.03 -6.74
#